data_AF-A0A3D4G2L9-F1
#
_entry.id   AF-A0A3D4G2L9-F1
#
_cell.length_a   1.000
_cell.length_b   1.000
_cell.length_c   1.000
_cell.angle_alpha   90.00
_cell.angle_beta   90.00
_cell.angle_gamma   90.00
#
_symmetry.space_group_name_H-M   'P 1'
#
loop_
_entity.id
_entity.type
_entity.pdbx_description
1 polymer ?
#
loop_
_entity_poly.entity_id
_entity_poly.type
_entity_poly.pdbx_seq_one_letter_code
_entity_poly.pdbx_strand_id
1 'polypeptide(L)'
;MGRDNPLTGMWLRDALRQKEFPTIKDLTLGGKFFPYRFGQALWAYVGGTYGDEAVVQLFRQSLRMGFSTAIEQVLGISQDSLSVDWKNSVEKAYGSLMEGRVAPDSTGTLLLSPKTGAGTQNLGPSLSPDGRYIAYMSEQDLFSVDLFLADAKTGQAIRKLSNTTSTPHFDALRFVESSGTWSPDGKYFAYAVYADGDNQIAIVEAETGGHWKTLKPLRDGAINNPAWSPDGRSIAFTGIVGGVSDLYLYDIESGDVRQLTHDRNADFNPDWSPDGATIVFASDRGPETDFDRLVYSEFRLSFLDVASGEVHTPEMLGNVRHSNPQYAPDGSVYFLSDPDGFSDIYQYQDTTVRRVTRTATGVSGHTSTAPALSVADKTGELAFTVFSDFEFHIVTLPATPTTTLATAPTPEEEAARQLPPSNPDRFSRVDGYLADATTGLDPVGFFSTAEASTYEPALALDYLGQPAFGVGTDRFGNYVGGGASASFSDMLGNKLLGTQVQAQGSVKDIGGSAFYADLSDRWNRVIGVSHIPYVLSFIEQGIDKNGRYLGQILDRIYVSSATAQVAYPFSMTRRFEARVGFTRYASNQQIQKYYVDQFGRCCYDLQIEDRPDRFDPLNMVNAGVALIYDNSYSGFVSPVRGGRSRYDLTATTGTINFLTATADWRRYFGLHRNLTFAVRGLHYGRYGNLTGANDQQVLQPTFLGYEWFIRGYDYRSFTPEECGASVGGVEGGACPVRNRLFGHKVAVMSGEFRVPLLGVEQYGLFTFPFVPTELVMFADGGLAWDSHLLNASGSLEMPDAPVLEFSRSSSERIPVFTAGVGARFNVLGFLVLEAYYAYPFQRPDKGAHWGFHLAPGW
;
A
#
# COMPACT_ATOMS: atom_id res chain seq x y z
N MET A 1 -15.83 26.72 -9.68
CA MET A 1 -15.69 25.45 -8.92
C MET A 1 -17.02 25.21 -8.23
N GLY A 2 -17.68 24.06 -8.34
CA GLY A 2 -19.02 23.85 -7.72
C GLY A 2 -19.00 24.22 -6.23
N ARG A 3 -19.84 25.17 -5.85
CA ARG A 3 -19.77 25.87 -4.55
C ARG A 3 -20.76 25.33 -3.53
N ASP A 4 -21.86 24.73 -3.98
CA ASP A 4 -22.76 23.98 -3.10
C ASP A 4 -22.06 22.70 -2.66
N ASN A 5 -21.56 22.67 -1.42
CA ASN A 5 -20.88 21.51 -0.87
C ASN A 5 -20.96 21.50 0.66
N PRO A 6 -22.11 21.08 1.23
CA PRO A 6 -22.32 21.00 2.67
C PRO A 6 -21.26 20.14 3.38
N LEU A 7 -20.82 19.06 2.71
CA LEU A 7 -19.81 18.15 3.24
C LEU A 7 -18.46 18.85 3.42
N THR A 8 -17.95 19.59 2.44
CA THR A 8 -16.71 20.37 2.61
C THR A 8 -16.91 21.53 3.59
N GLY A 9 -18.10 22.14 3.63
CA GLY A 9 -18.48 23.12 4.65
C GLY A 9 -18.33 22.58 6.09
N MET A 10 -18.68 21.32 6.34
CA MET A 10 -18.49 20.65 7.64
C MET A 10 -17.03 20.69 8.12
N TRP A 11 -16.06 20.44 7.23
CA TRP A 11 -14.62 20.47 7.56
C TRP A 11 -14.16 21.89 7.92
N LEU A 12 -14.66 22.90 7.19
CA LEU A 12 -14.36 24.30 7.48
C LEU A 12 -14.94 24.74 8.83
N ARG A 13 -16.18 24.33 9.13
CA ARG A 13 -16.83 24.60 10.42
C ARG A 13 -16.10 23.95 11.58
N ASP A 14 -15.61 22.72 11.41
CA ASP A 14 -14.79 22.07 12.44
C ASP A 14 -13.47 22.82 12.68
N ALA A 15 -12.80 23.25 11.60
CA ALA A 15 -11.58 24.09 11.71
C ALA A 15 -11.83 25.40 12.47
N LEU A 16 -12.96 26.07 12.22
CA LEU A 16 -13.36 27.27 12.97
C LEU A 16 -13.62 26.96 14.44
N ARG A 17 -14.35 25.88 14.73
CA ARG A 17 -14.68 25.44 16.09
C ARG A 17 -13.42 25.13 16.90
N GLN A 18 -12.45 24.44 16.29
CA GLN A 18 -11.15 24.14 16.89
C GLN A 18 -10.24 25.37 17.01
N LYS A 19 -10.56 26.47 16.31
CA LYS A 19 -9.68 27.62 16.11
C LYS A 19 -8.35 27.22 15.45
N GLU A 20 -8.39 26.15 14.66
CA GLU A 20 -7.26 25.57 13.95
C GLU A 20 -7.57 25.56 12.45
N PHE A 21 -7.21 26.64 11.76
CA PHE A 21 -7.48 26.81 10.34
C PHE A 21 -6.17 26.72 9.53
N PRO A 22 -6.10 25.93 8.44
CA PRO A 22 -4.85 25.72 7.71
C PRO A 22 -4.37 26.98 7.00
N THR A 23 -3.06 27.21 7.03
CA THR A 23 -2.43 28.11 6.05
C THR A 23 -2.22 27.38 4.73
N ILE A 24 -2.00 28.14 3.65
CA ILE A 24 -1.65 27.56 2.35
C ILE A 24 -0.34 26.76 2.40
N LYS A 25 0.57 27.13 3.32
CA LYS A 25 1.81 26.40 3.55
C LYS A 25 1.53 25.03 4.21
N ASP A 26 0.58 24.98 5.14
CA ASP A 26 0.18 23.72 5.78
C ASP A 26 -0.45 22.76 4.78
N LEU A 27 -1.22 23.26 3.80
CA LEU A 27 -1.80 22.44 2.73
C LEU A 27 -0.79 21.89 1.72
N THR A 28 0.42 22.48 1.66
CA THR A 28 1.47 22.08 0.71
C THR A 28 2.54 21.20 1.34
N LEU A 29 2.80 21.35 2.64
CA LEU A 29 3.91 20.67 3.33
C LEU A 29 3.47 19.83 4.55
N GLY A 30 2.26 20.01 5.05
CA GLY A 30 1.74 19.34 6.24
C GLY A 30 0.83 18.14 5.92
N GLY A 31 0.80 17.17 6.84
CA GLY A 31 -0.10 16.00 6.75
C GLY A 31 -1.36 16.08 7.62
N LYS A 32 -1.53 17.16 8.41
CA LYS A 32 -2.63 17.30 9.37
C LYS A 32 -3.98 17.58 8.71
N PHE A 33 -3.99 18.44 7.69
CA PHE A 33 -5.22 18.88 7.03
C PHE A 33 -5.43 18.13 5.74
N PHE A 34 -6.64 17.63 5.51
CA PHE A 34 -6.95 16.86 4.30
C PHE A 34 -7.00 17.77 3.05
N PRO A 35 -5.99 17.72 2.15
CA PRO A 35 -5.85 18.74 1.10
C PRO A 35 -6.98 18.72 0.09
N TYR A 36 -7.67 17.58 -0.08
CA TYR A 36 -8.80 17.49 -0.99
C TYR A 36 -9.97 18.41 -0.58
N ARG A 37 -10.33 18.44 0.70
CA ARG A 37 -11.43 19.27 1.22
C ARG A 37 -11.04 20.73 1.35
N PHE A 38 -9.92 21.00 2.02
CA PHE A 38 -9.44 22.37 2.21
C PHE A 38 -8.94 23.01 0.91
N GLY A 39 -8.34 22.23 0.01
CA GLY A 39 -7.94 22.67 -1.31
C GLY A 39 -9.13 23.03 -2.19
N GLN A 40 -10.19 22.21 -2.21
CA GLN A 40 -11.45 22.58 -2.88
C GLN A 40 -11.98 23.92 -2.35
N ALA A 41 -12.06 24.06 -1.02
CA ALA A 41 -12.54 25.30 -0.39
C ALA A 41 -11.66 26.51 -0.69
N LEU A 42 -10.34 26.35 -0.71
CA LEU A 42 -9.40 27.39 -1.13
C LEU A 42 -9.64 27.80 -2.58
N TRP A 43 -9.83 26.84 -3.49
CA TRP A 43 -10.08 27.13 -4.89
C TRP A 43 -11.46 27.75 -5.14
N ALA A 44 -12.48 27.35 -4.37
CA ALA A 44 -13.78 28.02 -4.37
C ALA A 44 -13.64 29.47 -3.90
N TYR A 45 -12.83 29.73 -2.87
CA TYR A 45 -12.54 31.08 -2.41
C TYR A 45 -11.78 31.92 -3.44
N VAL A 46 -10.71 31.38 -4.04
CA VAL A 46 -9.93 32.07 -5.07
C VAL A 46 -10.77 32.35 -6.30
N GLY A 47 -11.53 31.37 -6.79
CA GLY A 47 -12.44 31.52 -7.92
C GLY A 47 -13.56 32.54 -7.64
N GLY A 48 -14.16 32.50 -6.45
CA GLY A 48 -15.21 33.44 -6.06
C GLY A 48 -14.73 34.87 -5.82
N THR A 49 -13.49 35.06 -5.36
CA THR A 49 -12.94 36.39 -5.02
C THR A 49 -12.20 37.03 -6.19
N TYR A 50 -11.36 36.26 -6.89
CA TYR A 50 -10.48 36.75 -7.97
C TYR A 50 -10.98 36.37 -9.37
N GLY A 51 -11.96 35.46 -9.46
CA GLY A 51 -12.51 34.94 -10.71
C GLY A 51 -11.89 33.60 -11.11
N ASP A 52 -12.65 32.75 -11.81
CA ASP A 52 -12.22 31.41 -12.22
C ASP A 52 -10.92 31.41 -13.07
N GLU A 53 -10.67 32.46 -13.86
CA GLU A 53 -9.45 32.59 -14.66
C GLU A 53 -8.18 32.70 -13.78
N ALA A 54 -8.29 33.29 -12.58
CA ALA A 54 -7.17 33.39 -11.66
C ALA A 54 -6.67 32.00 -11.23
N VAL A 55 -7.59 31.04 -11.04
CA VAL A 55 -7.26 29.64 -10.75
C VAL A 55 -6.43 29.04 -11.88
N VAL A 56 -6.86 29.22 -13.14
CA VAL A 56 -6.14 28.71 -14.33
C VAL A 56 -4.74 29.31 -14.44
N GLN A 57 -4.62 30.63 -14.24
CA GLN A 57 -3.33 31.32 -14.30
C GLN A 57 -2.38 30.86 -13.18
N LEU A 58 -2.89 30.64 -11.96
CA LEU A 58 -2.09 30.10 -10.85
C LEU A 58 -1.51 28.73 -11.18
N PHE A 59 -2.31 27.80 -11.71
CA PHE A 59 -1.81 26.49 -12.13
C PHE A 59 -0.71 26.61 -13.21
N ARG A 60 -0.91 27.46 -14.21
CA ARG A 60 0.09 27.65 -15.29
C ARG A 60 1.39 28.29 -14.82
N GLN A 61 1.30 29.33 -13.97
CA GLN A 61 2.49 30.04 -13.49
C GLN A 61 3.24 29.24 -12.43
N SER A 62 2.53 28.52 -11.55
CA SER A 62 3.16 27.73 -10.48
C SER A 62 4.12 26.65 -11.01
N LEU A 63 3.81 26.06 -12.17
CA LEU A 63 4.69 25.11 -12.86
C LEU A 63 6.04 25.73 -13.31
N ARG A 64 6.10 27.05 -13.51
CA ARG A 64 7.29 27.75 -14.02
C ARG A 64 8.13 28.40 -12.92
N MET A 65 7.47 28.97 -11.91
CA MET A 65 8.14 29.81 -10.90
C MET A 65 7.88 29.38 -9.46
N GLY A 66 7.15 28.28 -9.25
CA GLY A 66 6.73 27.83 -7.94
C GLY A 66 5.43 28.50 -7.47
N PHE A 67 4.75 27.86 -6.52
CA PHE A 67 3.40 28.22 -6.11
C PHE A 67 3.31 29.57 -5.40
N SER A 68 4.23 29.86 -4.47
CA SER A 68 4.21 31.10 -3.68
C SER A 68 4.38 32.35 -4.58
N THR A 69 5.37 32.33 -5.47
CA THR A 69 5.62 33.43 -6.42
C THR A 69 4.47 33.58 -7.42
N ALA A 70 3.83 32.49 -7.83
CA ALA A 70 2.65 32.55 -8.70
C ALA A 70 1.46 33.25 -8.01
N ILE A 71 1.24 33.02 -6.71
CA ILE A 71 0.20 33.71 -5.93
C ILE A 71 0.42 35.22 -5.96
N GLU A 72 1.65 35.67 -5.67
CA GLU A 72 1.99 37.09 -5.67
C GLU A 72 1.79 37.75 -7.04
N GLN A 73 2.21 37.08 -8.13
CA GLN A 73 2.07 37.64 -9.47
C GLN A 73 0.63 37.65 -9.99
N VAL A 74 -0.16 36.62 -9.69
CA VAL A 74 -1.51 36.47 -10.25
C VAL A 74 -2.56 37.18 -9.40
N LEU A 75 -2.47 37.09 -8.07
CA LEU A 75 -3.46 37.65 -7.15
C LEU A 75 -3.06 39.01 -6.58
N GLY A 76 -1.79 39.40 -6.70
CA GLY A 76 -1.28 40.68 -6.19
C GLY A 76 -1.15 40.75 -4.66
N ILE A 77 -1.23 39.61 -3.97
CA ILE A 77 -1.08 39.50 -2.52
C ILE A 77 -0.14 38.35 -2.16
N SER A 78 0.45 38.40 -0.96
CA SER A 78 1.30 37.30 -0.49
C SER A 78 0.48 36.05 -0.14
N GLN A 79 1.15 34.89 -0.11
CA GLN A 79 0.57 33.64 0.35
C GLN A 79 0.03 33.73 1.80
N ASP A 80 0.69 34.50 2.66
CA ASP A 80 0.27 34.69 4.05
C ASP A 80 -1.00 35.54 4.13
N SER A 81 -1.07 36.63 3.37
CA SER A 81 -2.28 37.46 3.26
C SER A 81 -3.46 36.66 2.71
N LEU A 82 -3.24 35.84 1.68
CA LEU A 82 -4.29 34.99 1.11
C LEU A 82 -4.83 33.99 2.14
N SER A 83 -3.95 33.43 2.98
CA SER A 83 -4.35 32.52 4.06
C SER A 83 -5.23 33.22 5.10
N VAL A 84 -4.89 34.45 5.48
CA VAL A 84 -5.67 35.27 6.43
C VAL A 84 -7.02 35.66 5.85
N ASP A 85 -7.04 36.16 4.60
CA ASP A 85 -8.28 36.61 3.95
C ASP A 85 -9.25 35.45 3.71
N TRP A 86 -8.73 34.28 3.32
CA TRP A 86 -9.52 33.06 3.19
C TRP A 86 -10.15 32.67 4.52
N LYS A 87 -9.37 32.60 5.60
CA LYS A 87 -9.88 32.30 6.96
C LYS A 87 -10.99 33.28 7.36
N ASN A 88 -10.76 34.58 7.19
CA ASN A 88 -11.74 35.62 7.51
C ASN A 88 -13.04 35.45 6.71
N SER A 89 -12.93 35.04 5.44
CA SER A 89 -14.10 34.76 4.61
C SER A 89 -14.90 33.56 5.10
N VAL A 90 -14.24 32.54 5.65
CA VAL A 90 -14.89 31.37 6.24
C VAL A 90 -15.55 31.73 7.58
N GLU A 91 -14.87 32.48 8.45
CA GLU A 91 -15.42 32.98 9.72
C GLU A 91 -16.67 33.82 9.49
N LYS A 92 -16.65 34.72 8.50
CA LYS A 92 -17.80 35.55 8.14
C LYS A 92 -18.98 34.73 7.62
N ALA A 93 -18.72 33.65 6.87
CA ALA A 93 -19.76 32.84 6.25
C ALA A 93 -20.46 31.90 7.24
N TYR A 94 -19.70 31.29 8.17
CA TYR A 94 -20.26 30.25 9.05
C TYR A 94 -20.38 30.66 10.52
N GLY A 95 -19.70 31.71 10.98
CA GLY A 95 -19.60 32.06 12.39
C GLY A 95 -20.94 32.21 13.10
N SER A 96 -21.82 33.08 12.57
CA SER A 96 -23.16 33.29 13.13
C SER A 96 -24.09 32.07 12.96
N LEU A 97 -23.95 31.34 11.85
CA LEU A 97 -24.78 30.16 11.54
C LEU A 97 -24.48 28.96 12.46
N MET A 98 -23.31 28.97 13.11
CA MET A 98 -22.93 27.97 14.12
C MET A 98 -23.44 28.31 15.53
N GLU A 99 -23.93 29.53 15.78
CA GLU A 99 -24.41 29.94 17.10
C GLU A 99 -25.66 29.14 17.51
N GLY A 100 -25.68 28.66 18.76
CA GLY A 100 -26.79 27.86 19.30
C GLY A 100 -26.85 26.40 18.81
N ARG A 101 -25.89 25.95 17.99
CA ARG A 101 -25.74 24.55 17.60
C ARG A 101 -24.91 23.76 18.62
N VAL A 102 -25.16 22.47 18.73
CA VAL A 102 -24.50 21.58 19.70
C VAL A 102 -23.18 21.07 19.12
N ALA A 103 -22.13 20.99 19.96
CA ALA A 103 -20.90 20.34 19.55
C ALA A 103 -21.18 18.86 19.16
N PRO A 104 -20.66 18.35 18.04
CA PRO A 104 -21.08 17.06 17.50
C PRO A 104 -20.85 15.90 18.49
N ASP A 105 -19.70 15.87 19.14
CA ASP A 105 -19.30 14.92 20.19
C ASP A 105 -20.14 15.00 21.47
N SER A 106 -20.89 16.08 21.65
CA SER A 106 -21.77 16.36 22.79
C SER A 106 -23.27 16.20 22.44
N THR A 107 -23.60 15.74 21.22
CA THR A 107 -24.99 15.58 20.75
C THR A 107 -25.72 14.46 21.48
N GLY A 108 -24.98 13.49 22.02
CA GLY A 108 -25.48 12.34 22.76
C GLY A 108 -24.39 11.75 23.66
N THR A 109 -24.39 10.43 23.84
CA THR A 109 -23.32 9.74 24.58
C THR A 109 -22.17 9.38 23.65
N LEU A 110 -20.99 9.99 23.85
CA LEU A 110 -19.79 9.68 23.07
C LEU A 110 -19.33 8.23 23.34
N LEU A 111 -19.40 7.37 22.33
CA LEU A 111 -19.14 5.94 22.46
C LEU A 111 -17.75 5.54 21.93
N LEU A 112 -17.38 6.01 20.73
CA LEU A 112 -16.12 5.64 20.08
C LEU A 112 -15.40 6.88 19.55
N SER A 113 -14.24 7.17 20.14
CA SER A 113 -13.28 8.22 19.80
C SER A 113 -11.89 7.85 20.36
N PRO A 114 -10.82 8.59 20.01
CA PRO A 114 -9.53 8.42 20.68
C PRO A 114 -9.59 8.63 22.20
N LYS A 115 -10.48 9.51 22.68
CA LYS A 115 -10.70 9.77 24.12
C LYS A 115 -11.25 8.55 24.87
N THR A 116 -11.92 7.64 24.16
CA THR A 116 -12.46 6.37 24.70
C THR A 116 -11.58 5.15 24.37
N GLY A 117 -10.43 5.35 23.72
CA GLY A 117 -9.51 4.27 23.31
C GLY A 117 -9.81 3.64 21.94
N ALA A 118 -10.70 4.24 21.14
CA ALA A 118 -10.95 3.84 19.75
C ALA A 118 -10.01 4.60 18.77
N GLY A 119 -10.17 4.37 17.46
CA GLY A 119 -9.39 5.08 16.44
C GLY A 119 -9.87 6.52 16.22
N THR A 120 -9.21 7.23 15.32
CA THR A 120 -9.58 8.54 14.77
C THR A 120 -10.64 8.45 13.68
N GLN A 121 -10.80 7.30 13.03
CA GLN A 121 -11.86 7.04 12.07
C GLN A 121 -12.77 5.93 12.61
N ASN A 122 -13.99 6.28 13.01
CA ASN A 122 -14.99 5.31 13.46
C ASN A 122 -16.25 5.46 12.59
N LEU A 123 -16.41 4.55 11.63
CA LEU A 123 -17.31 4.71 10.49
C LEU A 123 -18.31 3.55 10.37
N GLY A 124 -19.43 3.82 9.70
CA GLY A 124 -20.45 2.82 9.37
C GLY A 124 -20.96 2.05 10.60
N PRO A 125 -21.43 2.73 11.66
CA PRO A 125 -21.97 2.07 12.84
C PRO A 125 -23.14 1.17 12.45
N SER A 126 -23.24 -0.01 13.06
CA SER A 126 -24.33 -0.96 12.89
C SER A 126 -24.65 -1.62 14.23
N LEU A 127 -25.74 -1.21 14.85
CA LEU A 127 -26.21 -1.73 16.14
C LEU A 127 -26.82 -3.13 15.97
N SER A 128 -26.56 -4.02 16.92
CA SER A 128 -27.29 -5.28 16.99
C SER A 128 -28.77 -5.02 17.27
N PRO A 129 -29.69 -5.93 16.86
CA PRO A 129 -31.12 -5.71 17.02
C PRO A 129 -31.56 -5.38 18.45
N ASP A 130 -30.87 -5.94 19.45
CA ASP A 130 -31.11 -5.73 20.88
C ASP A 130 -30.36 -4.52 21.48
N GLY A 131 -29.56 -3.79 20.69
CA GLY A 131 -28.77 -2.65 21.12
C GLY A 131 -27.61 -3.00 22.07
N ARG A 132 -27.21 -4.27 22.16
CA ARG A 132 -26.12 -4.71 23.04
C ARG A 132 -24.74 -4.51 22.42
N TYR A 133 -24.64 -4.69 21.12
CA TYR A 133 -23.37 -4.65 20.39
C TYR A 133 -23.41 -3.64 19.26
N ILE A 134 -22.24 -3.16 18.87
CA ILE A 134 -22.05 -2.30 17.70
C ILE A 134 -20.90 -2.84 16.85
N ALA A 135 -21.18 -3.04 15.57
CA ALA A 135 -20.16 -3.26 14.55
C ALA A 135 -19.80 -1.92 13.91
N TYR A 136 -18.50 -1.68 13.69
CA TYR A 136 -18.01 -0.44 13.09
C TYR A 136 -16.64 -0.65 12.44
N MET A 137 -16.28 0.26 11.54
CA MET A 137 -14.98 0.24 10.87
C MET A 137 -14.03 1.27 11.48
N SER A 138 -12.79 0.86 11.74
CA SER A 138 -11.79 1.74 12.33
C SER A 138 -10.35 1.35 11.98
N GLU A 139 -9.45 2.33 12.00
CA GLU A 139 -8.00 2.21 11.79
C GLU A 139 -7.23 1.97 13.10
N GLN A 140 -7.87 1.35 14.09
CA GLN A 140 -7.19 0.93 15.33
C GLN A 140 -5.97 0.03 15.06
N ASP A 141 -5.90 -0.62 13.89
CA ASP A 141 -4.69 -1.26 13.38
C ASP A 141 -3.86 -0.36 12.47
N LEU A 142 -2.54 -0.54 12.54
CA LEU A 142 -1.52 0.23 11.83
C LEU A 142 -1.61 0.27 10.30
N PHE A 143 -2.23 -0.73 9.67
CA PHE A 143 -2.06 -0.98 8.23
C PHE A 143 -3.39 -1.09 7.48
N SER A 144 -4.53 -1.04 8.17
CA SER A 144 -5.85 -1.28 7.59
C SER A 144 -6.95 -0.62 8.43
N VAL A 145 -8.01 -0.20 7.75
CA VAL A 145 -9.33 -0.01 8.37
C VAL A 145 -9.96 -1.39 8.45
N ASP A 146 -10.20 -1.89 9.66
CA ASP A 146 -10.77 -3.21 9.90
C ASP A 146 -12.17 -3.11 10.53
N LEU A 147 -12.94 -4.21 10.47
CA LEU A 147 -14.26 -4.32 11.08
C LEU A 147 -14.16 -4.82 12.52
N PHE A 148 -14.58 -3.99 13.46
CA PHE A 148 -14.58 -4.26 14.90
C PHE A 148 -15.98 -4.50 15.43
N LEU A 149 -16.07 -5.29 16.49
CA LEU A 149 -17.24 -5.46 17.34
C LEU A 149 -16.93 -4.86 18.72
N ALA A 150 -17.79 -3.97 19.21
CA ALA A 150 -17.71 -3.41 20.56
C ALA A 150 -19.04 -3.58 21.31
N ASP A 151 -18.97 -3.43 22.63
CA ASP A 151 -20.14 -3.27 23.48
C ASP A 151 -20.76 -1.89 23.25
N ALA A 152 -22.05 -1.84 22.94
CA ALA A 152 -22.73 -0.61 22.51
C ALA A 152 -23.01 0.38 23.66
N LYS A 153 -22.76 0.00 24.92
CA LYS A 153 -22.94 0.87 26.10
C LYS A 153 -21.63 1.44 26.61
N THR A 154 -20.54 0.68 26.50
CA THR A 154 -19.23 1.05 27.03
C THR A 154 -18.24 1.47 25.96
N GLY A 155 -18.47 1.09 24.70
CA GLY A 155 -17.53 1.33 23.59
C GLY A 155 -16.31 0.40 23.62
N GLN A 156 -16.23 -0.53 24.60
CA GLN A 156 -15.10 -1.43 24.72
C GLN A 156 -15.07 -2.40 23.53
N ALA A 157 -13.98 -2.39 22.77
CA ALA A 157 -13.75 -3.35 21.70
C ALA A 157 -13.70 -4.78 22.25
N ILE A 158 -14.57 -5.65 21.73
CA ILE A 158 -14.67 -7.06 22.11
C ILE A 158 -13.74 -7.89 21.23
N ARG A 159 -13.78 -7.67 19.89
CA ARG A 159 -12.97 -8.40 18.91
C ARG A 159 -13.01 -7.75 17.52
N LYS A 160 -12.22 -8.30 16.60
CA LYS A 160 -12.33 -8.04 15.15
C LYS A 160 -13.21 -9.11 14.51
N LEU A 161 -14.15 -8.69 13.66
CA LEU A 161 -15.04 -9.59 12.91
C LEU A 161 -14.46 -9.98 11.55
N SER A 162 -13.59 -9.14 11.00
CA SER A 162 -12.84 -9.42 9.78
C SER A 162 -11.42 -8.90 9.91
N ASN A 163 -10.45 -9.59 9.32
CA ASN A 163 -9.07 -9.15 9.27
C ASN A 163 -8.47 -9.49 7.90
N THR A 164 -8.06 -8.47 7.16
CA THR A 164 -7.36 -8.61 5.87
C THR A 164 -6.03 -9.37 5.98
N THR A 165 -5.46 -9.51 7.18
CA THR A 165 -4.14 -10.14 7.39
C THR A 165 -4.16 -11.61 7.83
N SER A 166 -5.29 -12.18 8.27
CA SER A 166 -5.39 -13.59 8.69
C SER A 166 -6.21 -14.49 7.76
N THR A 167 -7.14 -13.95 6.98
CA THR A 167 -7.89 -14.70 5.96
C THR A 167 -7.36 -14.33 4.57
N PRO A 168 -6.54 -15.16 3.91
CA PRO A 168 -5.89 -14.89 2.62
C PRO A 168 -6.84 -14.81 1.41
N HIS A 169 -8.12 -14.52 1.63
CA HIS A 169 -9.18 -14.44 0.63
C HIS A 169 -9.77 -13.03 0.44
N PHE A 170 -9.43 -12.02 1.28
CA PHE A 170 -9.96 -10.66 1.13
C PHE A 170 -8.89 -9.69 0.61
N ASP A 171 -9.20 -9.05 -0.51
CA ASP A 171 -8.34 -8.12 -1.24
C ASP A 171 -8.54 -6.65 -0.76
N ALA A 172 -9.75 -6.28 -0.32
CA ALA A 172 -10.08 -4.99 0.31
C ALA A 172 -11.44 -5.02 1.04
N LEU A 173 -11.61 -4.18 2.07
CA LEU A 173 -12.90 -3.85 2.70
C LEU A 173 -13.48 -2.57 2.07
N ARG A 174 -14.80 -2.51 1.82
CA ARG A 174 -15.48 -1.30 1.32
C ARG A 174 -15.88 -0.36 2.45
N PHE A 175 -14.88 0.13 3.18
CA PHE A 175 -15.08 0.94 4.38
C PHE A 175 -15.64 2.36 4.14
N VAL A 176 -15.61 2.83 2.89
CA VAL A 176 -16.07 4.17 2.51
C VAL A 176 -17.57 4.18 2.20
N GLU A 177 -18.14 3.09 1.66
CA GLU A 177 -19.48 3.11 1.04
C GLU A 177 -20.50 2.13 1.64
N SER A 178 -20.09 1.21 2.51
CA SER A 178 -20.98 0.21 3.09
C SER A 178 -20.89 0.18 4.61
N SER A 179 -22.02 0.06 5.30
CA SER A 179 -22.10 -0.56 6.62
C SER A 179 -22.41 -2.04 6.44
N GLY A 180 -22.17 -2.86 7.45
CA GLY A 180 -22.71 -4.23 7.49
C GLY A 180 -24.06 -4.27 8.21
N THR A 181 -24.72 -5.42 8.17
CA THR A 181 -26.06 -5.64 8.73
C THR A 181 -26.11 -6.87 9.61
N TRP A 182 -26.94 -6.83 10.63
CA TRP A 182 -27.13 -7.92 11.58
C TRP A 182 -28.27 -8.84 11.12
N SER A 183 -28.14 -10.14 11.41
CA SER A 183 -29.32 -11.00 11.38
C SER A 183 -30.32 -10.56 12.47
N PRO A 184 -31.64 -10.72 12.27
CA PRO A 184 -32.66 -10.26 13.22
C PRO A 184 -32.60 -10.94 14.60
N ASP A 185 -31.92 -12.09 14.69
CA ASP A 185 -31.63 -12.79 15.93
C ASP A 185 -30.33 -12.33 16.62
N GLY A 186 -29.54 -11.46 15.98
CA GLY A 186 -28.29 -10.89 16.50
C GLY A 186 -27.09 -11.84 16.49
N LYS A 187 -27.18 -13.02 15.86
CA LYS A 187 -26.10 -14.02 15.87
C LYS A 187 -25.10 -13.85 14.75
N TYR A 188 -25.53 -13.33 13.61
CA TYR A 188 -24.72 -13.21 12.41
C TYR A 188 -24.59 -11.75 11.97
N PHE A 189 -23.48 -11.46 11.31
CA PHE A 189 -23.22 -10.14 10.73
C PHE A 189 -22.78 -10.32 9.27
N ALA A 190 -23.48 -9.66 8.35
CA ALA A 190 -23.19 -9.65 6.92
C ALA A 190 -22.53 -8.34 6.49
N TYR A 191 -21.52 -8.41 5.63
CA TYR A 191 -20.82 -7.23 5.12
C TYR A 191 -20.23 -7.48 3.73
N ALA A 192 -20.12 -6.42 2.93
CA ALA A 192 -19.54 -6.47 1.59
C ALA A 192 -18.00 -6.58 1.63
N VAL A 193 -17.45 -7.48 0.82
CA VAL A 193 -16.01 -7.74 0.72
C VAL A 193 -15.60 -7.90 -0.74
N TYR A 194 -14.34 -7.57 -1.06
CA TYR A 194 -13.73 -7.95 -2.32
C TYR A 194 -12.82 -9.17 -2.09
N ALA A 195 -13.09 -10.28 -2.78
CA ALA A 195 -12.46 -11.57 -2.54
C ALA A 195 -12.25 -12.34 -3.85
N ASP A 196 -11.06 -12.91 -4.04
CA ASP A 196 -10.68 -13.69 -5.23
C ASP A 196 -10.95 -12.95 -6.57
N GLY A 197 -10.81 -11.61 -6.57
CA GLY A 197 -11.09 -10.77 -7.73
C GLY A 197 -12.58 -10.50 -8.02
N ASP A 198 -13.47 -10.72 -7.04
CA ASP A 198 -14.92 -10.56 -7.19
C ASP A 198 -15.55 -9.91 -5.94
N ASN A 199 -16.69 -9.22 -6.10
CA ASN A 199 -17.44 -8.64 -4.99
C ASN A 199 -18.38 -9.69 -4.38
N GLN A 200 -18.33 -9.82 -3.06
CA GLN A 200 -19.06 -10.87 -2.33
C GLN A 200 -19.66 -10.30 -1.04
N ILE A 201 -20.65 -10.98 -0.46
CA ILE A 201 -21.15 -10.70 0.89
C ILE A 201 -20.62 -11.79 1.80
N ALA A 202 -19.77 -11.43 2.76
CA ALA A 202 -19.29 -12.33 3.79
C ALA A 202 -20.22 -12.27 5.00
N ILE A 203 -20.47 -13.43 5.60
CA ILE A 203 -21.28 -13.55 6.82
C ILE A 203 -20.46 -14.26 7.89
N VAL A 204 -20.40 -13.63 9.06
CA VAL A 204 -19.66 -14.12 10.22
C VAL A 204 -20.58 -14.28 11.42
N GLU A 205 -20.22 -15.19 12.31
CA GLU A 205 -20.88 -15.34 13.60
C GLU A 205 -20.33 -14.29 14.58
N ALA A 206 -21.19 -13.50 15.20
CA ALA A 206 -20.79 -12.38 16.04
C ALA A 206 -20.09 -12.82 17.34
N GLU A 207 -20.54 -13.92 17.95
CA GLU A 207 -19.98 -14.42 19.21
C GLU A 207 -18.59 -15.02 19.08
N THR A 208 -18.23 -15.56 17.91
CA THR A 208 -16.95 -16.23 17.68
C THR A 208 -16.03 -15.45 16.75
N GLY A 209 -16.59 -14.64 15.85
CA GLY A 209 -15.89 -14.07 14.69
C GLY A 209 -15.63 -15.11 13.58
N GLY A 210 -16.20 -16.31 13.70
CA GLY A 210 -16.04 -17.39 12.74
C GLY A 210 -16.77 -17.09 11.43
N HIS A 211 -16.13 -17.44 10.30
CA HIS A 211 -16.78 -17.42 9.00
C HIS A 211 -17.93 -18.43 8.97
N TRP A 212 -19.12 -17.99 8.54
CA TRP A 212 -20.29 -18.86 8.38
C TRP A 212 -20.56 -19.17 6.91
N LYS A 213 -20.71 -18.13 6.08
CA LYS A 213 -21.08 -18.26 4.67
C LYS A 213 -20.54 -17.09 3.85
N THR A 214 -20.29 -17.32 2.56
CA THR A 214 -20.02 -16.24 1.60
C THR A 214 -21.02 -16.34 0.45
N LEU A 215 -21.59 -15.21 0.06
CA LEU A 215 -22.57 -15.08 -1.01
C LEU A 215 -21.93 -14.37 -2.21
N LYS A 216 -22.18 -14.89 -3.41
CA LYS A 216 -21.73 -14.29 -4.68
C LYS A 216 -22.95 -13.94 -5.53
N PRO A 217 -23.72 -12.90 -5.14
CA PRO A 217 -25.03 -12.65 -5.75
C PRO A 217 -24.92 -12.06 -7.16
N LEU A 218 -23.80 -11.43 -7.49
CA LEU A 218 -23.53 -10.84 -8.80
C LEU A 218 -22.26 -11.45 -9.38
N ARG A 219 -22.23 -11.65 -10.70
CA ARG A 219 -21.07 -12.20 -11.42
C ARG A 219 -20.08 -11.12 -11.85
N ASP A 220 -20.60 -9.95 -12.21
CA ASP A 220 -19.86 -8.79 -12.68
C ASP A 220 -20.56 -7.56 -12.07
N GLY A 221 -19.89 -6.82 -11.20
CA GLY A 221 -20.47 -5.64 -10.56
C GLY A 221 -19.99 -5.39 -9.14
N ALA A 222 -20.45 -4.29 -8.56
CA ALA A 222 -20.14 -3.85 -7.20
C ALA A 222 -21.29 -4.22 -6.24
N ILE A 223 -21.00 -4.53 -4.98
CA ILE A 223 -22.01 -4.80 -3.95
C ILE A 223 -21.78 -3.85 -2.77
N ASN A 224 -22.82 -3.13 -2.37
CA ASN A 224 -22.81 -2.18 -1.26
C ASN A 224 -24.09 -2.35 -0.40
N ASN A 225 -24.02 -1.87 0.85
CA ASN A 225 -25.17 -1.67 1.75
C ASN A 225 -26.11 -2.90 1.89
N PRO A 226 -25.62 -4.06 2.33
CA PRO A 226 -26.51 -5.18 2.64
C PRO A 226 -27.44 -4.82 3.80
N ALA A 227 -28.70 -5.27 3.72
CA ALA A 227 -29.73 -5.13 4.75
C ALA A 227 -30.49 -6.45 4.91
N TRP A 228 -30.36 -7.07 6.08
CA TRP A 228 -30.99 -8.35 6.38
C TRP A 228 -32.50 -8.17 6.55
N SER A 229 -33.30 -9.07 5.98
CA SER A 229 -34.75 -9.04 6.16
C SER A 229 -35.15 -9.36 7.62
N PRO A 230 -36.25 -8.79 8.14
CA PRO A 230 -36.71 -9.04 9.51
C PRO A 230 -37.03 -10.51 9.82
N ASP A 231 -37.39 -11.29 8.78
CA ASP A 231 -37.65 -12.72 8.88
C ASP A 231 -36.38 -13.60 8.83
N GLY A 232 -35.22 -12.99 8.56
CA GLY A 232 -33.91 -13.64 8.50
C GLY A 232 -33.63 -14.42 7.21
N ARG A 233 -34.54 -14.45 6.23
CA ARG A 233 -34.44 -15.32 5.04
C ARG A 233 -33.70 -14.70 3.87
N SER A 234 -33.67 -13.37 3.78
CA SER A 234 -33.15 -12.66 2.63
C SER A 234 -32.22 -11.51 3.02
N ILE A 235 -31.40 -11.06 2.08
CA ILE A 235 -30.58 -9.85 2.21
C ILE A 235 -30.89 -8.96 1.01
N ALA A 236 -31.40 -7.76 1.25
CA ALA A 236 -31.46 -6.70 0.25
C ALA A 236 -30.08 -6.04 0.15
N PHE A 237 -29.67 -5.59 -1.02
CA PHE A 237 -28.38 -4.91 -1.20
C PHE A 237 -28.40 -4.02 -2.44
N THR A 238 -27.49 -3.04 -2.49
CA THR A 238 -27.24 -2.26 -3.70
C THR A 238 -26.24 -2.98 -4.58
N GLY A 239 -26.63 -3.26 -5.81
CA GLY A 239 -25.78 -3.84 -6.86
C GLY A 239 -25.48 -2.82 -7.94
N ILE A 240 -24.20 -2.64 -8.27
CA ILE A 240 -23.76 -1.75 -9.36
C ILE A 240 -23.35 -2.60 -10.55
N VAL A 241 -24.21 -2.70 -11.56
CA VAL A 241 -24.00 -3.52 -12.76
C VAL A 241 -24.09 -2.61 -13.98
N GLY A 242 -23.08 -2.63 -14.85
CA GLY A 242 -23.04 -1.77 -16.04
C GLY A 242 -23.01 -0.26 -15.72
N GLY A 243 -22.63 0.12 -14.51
CA GLY A 243 -22.57 1.51 -14.06
C GLY A 243 -23.88 2.06 -13.46
N VAL A 244 -24.94 1.26 -13.39
CA VAL A 244 -26.22 1.61 -12.75
C VAL A 244 -26.32 0.94 -11.39
N SER A 245 -26.80 1.68 -10.38
CA SER A 245 -26.95 1.18 -9.01
C SER A 245 -28.41 0.84 -8.75
N ASP A 246 -28.72 -0.45 -8.66
CA ASP A 246 -30.07 -0.97 -8.44
C ASP A 246 -30.15 -1.73 -7.10
N LEU A 247 -31.36 -1.93 -6.60
CA LEU A 247 -31.63 -2.80 -5.45
C LEU A 247 -31.81 -4.26 -5.90
N TYR A 248 -31.22 -5.18 -5.15
CA TYR A 248 -31.33 -6.62 -5.37
C TYR A 248 -31.71 -7.32 -4.06
N LEU A 249 -32.36 -8.47 -4.18
CA LEU A 249 -32.75 -9.34 -3.08
C LEU A 249 -32.10 -10.71 -3.26
N TYR A 250 -31.33 -11.14 -2.28
CA TYR A 250 -30.73 -12.47 -2.24
C TYR A 250 -31.44 -13.35 -1.22
N ASP A 251 -31.96 -14.49 -1.66
CA ASP A 251 -32.52 -15.51 -0.76
C ASP A 251 -31.40 -16.43 -0.24
N ILE A 252 -31.28 -16.52 1.09
CA ILE A 252 -30.13 -17.17 1.73
C ILE A 252 -30.17 -18.70 1.61
N GLU A 253 -31.36 -19.29 1.51
CA GLU A 253 -31.56 -20.75 1.48
C GLU A 253 -31.39 -21.30 0.07
N SER A 254 -32.13 -20.76 -0.90
CA SER A 254 -32.10 -21.16 -2.31
C SER A 254 -30.86 -20.64 -3.05
N GLY A 255 -30.36 -19.48 -2.66
CA GLY A 255 -29.29 -18.77 -3.36
C GLY A 255 -29.77 -17.93 -4.55
N ASP A 256 -31.09 -17.77 -4.73
CA ASP A 256 -31.68 -17.01 -5.82
C ASP A 256 -31.50 -15.49 -5.62
N VAL A 257 -31.29 -14.78 -6.74
CA VAL A 257 -31.13 -13.32 -6.78
C VAL A 257 -32.28 -12.74 -7.58
N ARG A 258 -33.00 -11.78 -7.01
CA ARG A 258 -34.05 -11.00 -7.68
C ARG A 258 -33.66 -9.53 -7.72
N GLN A 259 -33.61 -8.95 -8.91
CA GLN A 259 -33.49 -7.51 -9.08
C GLN A 259 -34.83 -6.83 -8.71
N LEU A 260 -34.78 -5.83 -7.83
CA LEU A 260 -35.95 -5.13 -7.30
C LEU A 260 -36.22 -3.81 -8.03
N THR A 261 -35.17 -3.07 -8.39
CA THR A 261 -35.25 -1.87 -9.22
C THR A 261 -34.45 -2.06 -10.50
N HIS A 262 -34.92 -1.46 -11.59
CA HIS A 262 -34.30 -1.60 -12.91
C HIS A 262 -34.63 -0.40 -13.78
N ASP A 263 -34.08 0.76 -13.40
CA ASP A 263 -34.23 1.99 -14.17
C ASP A 263 -32.90 2.75 -14.23
N ARG A 264 -32.94 4.02 -14.65
CA ARG A 264 -31.72 4.83 -14.80
C ARG A 264 -31.35 5.58 -13.53
N ASN A 265 -32.19 5.50 -12.49
CA ASN A 265 -31.95 6.15 -11.22
C ASN A 265 -30.90 5.38 -10.41
N ALA A 266 -30.28 6.07 -9.46
CA ALA A 266 -29.30 5.47 -8.57
C ALA A 266 -29.96 5.15 -7.22
N ASP A 267 -29.98 3.87 -6.82
CA ASP A 267 -30.65 3.42 -5.60
C ASP A 267 -29.66 2.86 -4.55
N PHE A 268 -29.61 3.48 -3.37
CA PHE A 268 -28.63 3.20 -2.30
C PHE A 268 -29.24 3.03 -0.92
N ASN A 269 -28.49 2.39 -0.02
CA ASN A 269 -28.81 2.25 1.41
C ASN A 269 -30.23 1.68 1.68
N PRO A 270 -30.56 0.48 1.18
CA PRO A 270 -31.85 -0.14 1.49
C PRO A 270 -31.96 -0.47 2.99
N ASP A 271 -33.16 -0.35 3.53
CA ASP A 271 -33.49 -0.79 4.89
C ASP A 271 -34.95 -1.27 4.97
N TRP A 272 -35.23 -2.25 5.84
CA TRP A 272 -36.51 -2.95 5.86
C TRP A 272 -37.50 -2.37 6.87
N SER A 273 -38.76 -2.26 6.48
CA SER A 273 -39.83 -2.03 7.45
C SER A 273 -39.89 -3.19 8.47
N PRO A 274 -40.30 -2.95 9.72
CA PRO A 274 -40.34 -4.01 10.74
C PRO A 274 -41.21 -5.22 10.39
N ASP A 275 -42.21 -5.03 9.53
CA ASP A 275 -43.09 -6.09 9.02
C ASP A 275 -42.56 -6.79 7.75
N GLY A 276 -41.46 -6.30 7.17
CA GLY A 276 -40.83 -6.84 5.97
C GLY A 276 -41.58 -6.55 4.65
N ALA A 277 -42.64 -5.74 4.67
CA ALA A 277 -43.45 -5.46 3.49
C ALA A 277 -42.84 -4.38 2.57
N THR A 278 -42.07 -3.46 3.13
CA THR A 278 -41.53 -2.28 2.43
C THR A 278 -40.02 -2.17 2.64
N ILE A 279 -39.31 -1.68 1.63
CA ILE A 279 -37.89 -1.27 1.73
C ILE A 279 -37.81 0.24 1.53
N VAL A 280 -37.18 0.96 2.46
CA VAL A 280 -36.83 2.37 2.28
C VAL A 280 -35.40 2.48 1.76
N PHE A 281 -35.13 3.43 0.87
CA PHE A 281 -33.82 3.63 0.27
C PHE A 281 -33.62 5.07 -0.19
N ALA A 282 -32.38 5.47 -0.43
CA ALA A 282 -32.01 6.76 -1.01
C ALA A 282 -31.97 6.65 -2.54
N SER A 283 -32.63 7.54 -3.26
CA SER A 283 -32.68 7.53 -4.73
C SER A 283 -32.64 8.93 -5.34
N ASP A 284 -31.98 9.11 -6.47
CA ASP A 284 -32.02 10.35 -7.26
C ASP A 284 -33.31 10.49 -8.09
N ARG A 285 -34.34 9.68 -7.82
CA ARG A 285 -35.66 9.79 -8.43
C ARG A 285 -36.37 11.05 -7.95
N GLY A 286 -36.60 11.99 -8.86
CA GLY A 286 -37.29 13.25 -8.55
C GLY A 286 -37.58 14.10 -9.78
N PRO A 287 -38.34 15.20 -9.61
CA PRO A 287 -38.76 16.07 -10.70
C PRO A 287 -37.62 16.87 -11.35
N GLU A 288 -36.46 17.00 -10.70
CA GLU A 288 -35.27 17.64 -11.26
C GLU A 288 -34.41 16.69 -12.10
N THR A 289 -34.63 15.37 -12.00
CA THR A 289 -33.89 14.38 -12.79
C THR A 289 -34.27 14.42 -14.26
N ASP A 290 -33.31 14.83 -15.08
CA ASP A 290 -33.35 14.85 -16.54
C ASP A 290 -32.12 14.13 -17.08
N PHE A 291 -32.34 12.88 -17.47
CA PHE A 291 -31.27 12.01 -17.98
C PHE A 291 -30.70 12.44 -19.35
N ASP A 292 -31.43 13.24 -20.13
CA ASP A 292 -30.94 13.72 -21.42
C ASP A 292 -29.94 14.87 -21.21
N ARG A 293 -30.10 15.61 -20.11
CA ARG A 293 -29.20 16.71 -19.70
C ARG A 293 -28.18 16.30 -18.65
N LEU A 294 -28.23 15.06 -18.16
CA LEU A 294 -27.41 14.56 -17.04
C LEU A 294 -27.58 15.44 -15.78
N VAL A 295 -28.80 15.92 -15.55
CA VAL A 295 -29.20 16.62 -14.32
C VAL A 295 -29.93 15.62 -13.45
N TYR A 296 -29.60 15.57 -12.17
CA TYR A 296 -30.18 14.63 -11.22
C TYR A 296 -30.73 15.41 -10.02
N SER A 297 -31.88 14.97 -9.51
CA SER A 297 -32.34 15.37 -8.18
C SER A 297 -31.31 14.96 -7.14
N GLU A 298 -31.23 15.71 -6.06
CA GLU A 298 -30.53 15.24 -4.86
C GLU A 298 -31.19 13.95 -4.36
N PHE A 299 -30.44 13.08 -3.68
CA PHE A 299 -30.99 11.84 -3.16
C PHE A 299 -32.21 12.11 -2.27
N ARG A 300 -33.31 11.40 -2.52
CA ARG A 300 -34.59 11.46 -1.80
C ARG A 300 -34.90 10.12 -1.16
N LEU A 301 -35.78 10.13 -0.15
CA LEU A 301 -36.30 8.87 0.41
C LEU A 301 -37.33 8.27 -0.54
N SER A 302 -37.10 7.02 -0.94
CA SER A 302 -38.02 6.23 -1.74
C SER A 302 -38.42 4.97 -0.99
N PHE A 303 -39.66 4.53 -1.20
CA PHE A 303 -40.27 3.38 -0.53
C PHE A 303 -40.70 2.38 -1.60
N LEU A 304 -40.16 1.17 -1.54
CA LEU A 304 -40.47 0.06 -2.44
C LEU A 304 -41.38 -0.93 -1.73
N ASP A 305 -42.55 -1.22 -2.28
CA ASP A 305 -43.36 -2.36 -1.88
C ASP A 305 -42.75 -3.66 -2.43
N VAL A 306 -42.37 -4.59 -1.54
CA VAL A 306 -41.55 -5.75 -1.90
C VAL A 306 -42.32 -6.76 -2.79
N ALA A 307 -43.64 -6.83 -2.62
CA ALA A 307 -44.51 -7.77 -3.32
C ALA A 307 -44.85 -7.32 -4.74
N SER A 308 -45.21 -6.04 -4.91
CA SER A 308 -45.61 -5.44 -6.19
C SER A 308 -44.43 -4.88 -6.98
N GLY A 309 -43.37 -4.44 -6.31
CA GLY A 309 -42.26 -3.69 -6.91
C GLY A 309 -42.57 -2.20 -7.15
N GLU A 310 -43.69 -1.68 -6.65
CA GLU A 310 -44.04 -0.27 -6.80
C GLU A 310 -43.14 0.62 -5.91
N VAL A 311 -42.63 1.71 -6.49
CA VAL A 311 -41.80 2.70 -5.79
C VAL A 311 -42.56 4.02 -5.62
N HIS A 312 -42.59 4.53 -4.40
CA HIS A 312 -43.17 5.82 -4.04
C HIS A 312 -42.11 6.74 -3.39
N THR A 313 -41.97 7.97 -3.90
CA THR A 313 -40.97 8.95 -3.45
C THR A 313 -41.68 10.23 -2.97
N PRO A 314 -42.00 10.35 -1.67
CA PRO A 314 -42.67 11.54 -1.13
C PRO A 314 -41.77 12.78 -1.17
N GLU A 315 -42.37 13.95 -1.43
CA GLU A 315 -41.70 15.23 -1.27
C GLU A 315 -41.64 15.64 0.21
N MET A 316 -40.47 16.13 0.65
CA MET A 316 -40.21 16.46 2.06
C MET A 316 -39.65 17.88 2.21
N LEU A 317 -38.32 18.03 2.25
CA LEU A 317 -37.63 19.29 2.57
C LEU A 317 -37.06 19.99 1.32
N GLY A 318 -37.71 19.80 0.16
CA GLY A 318 -37.24 20.28 -1.14
C GLY A 318 -36.16 19.38 -1.76
N ASN A 319 -35.46 19.88 -2.77
CA ASN A 319 -34.39 19.16 -3.47
C ASN A 319 -33.05 19.25 -2.71
N VAL A 320 -33.01 18.62 -1.53
CA VAL A 320 -31.81 18.51 -0.69
C VAL A 320 -31.58 17.05 -0.35
N ARG A 321 -30.34 16.70 -0.03
CA ARG A 321 -29.95 15.31 0.19
C ARG A 321 -30.72 14.69 1.35
N HIS A 322 -31.27 13.50 1.13
CA HIS A 322 -31.81 12.57 2.11
C HIS A 322 -31.11 11.23 1.92
N SER A 323 -30.38 10.76 2.93
CA SER A 323 -29.49 9.60 2.81
C SER A 323 -29.51 8.71 4.05
N ASN A 324 -29.03 7.47 3.89
CA ASN A 324 -28.96 6.44 4.93
C ASN A 324 -30.26 6.34 5.78
N PRO A 325 -31.41 6.06 5.15
CA PRO A 325 -32.64 5.82 5.90
C PRO A 325 -32.53 4.54 6.73
N GLN A 326 -33.16 4.53 7.90
CA GLN A 326 -33.20 3.43 8.86
C GLN A 326 -34.57 3.40 9.53
N TYR A 327 -35.26 2.27 9.45
CA TYR A 327 -36.52 2.04 10.15
C TYR A 327 -36.29 1.89 11.66
N ALA A 328 -37.25 2.39 12.41
CA ALA A 328 -37.39 2.16 13.83
C ALA A 328 -38.45 1.09 14.12
N PRO A 329 -38.44 0.47 15.31
CA PRO A 329 -39.42 -0.54 15.68
C PRO A 329 -40.88 -0.06 15.64
N ASP A 330 -41.11 1.25 15.74
CA ASP A 330 -42.44 1.88 15.69
C ASP A 330 -42.92 2.19 14.26
N GLY A 331 -42.11 1.85 13.23
CA GLY A 331 -42.39 2.12 11.83
C GLY A 331 -41.98 3.51 11.34
N SER A 332 -41.47 4.38 12.21
CA SER A 332 -40.86 5.65 11.77
C SER A 332 -39.53 5.41 11.06
N VAL A 333 -39.12 6.33 10.18
CA VAL A 333 -37.84 6.27 9.46
C VAL A 333 -36.95 7.41 9.91
N TYR A 334 -35.76 7.08 10.43
CA TYR A 334 -34.70 8.04 10.66
C TYR A 334 -33.79 8.15 9.44
N PHE A 335 -33.32 9.35 9.11
CA PHE A 335 -32.46 9.58 7.95
C PHE A 335 -31.57 10.81 8.14
N LEU A 336 -30.55 10.96 7.30
CA LEU A 336 -29.65 12.11 7.30
C LEU A 336 -30.07 13.11 6.22
N SER A 337 -30.09 14.40 6.57
CA SER A 337 -30.43 15.48 5.64
C SER A 337 -29.71 16.78 5.98
N ASP A 338 -29.52 17.66 4.98
CA ASP A 338 -28.76 18.93 5.10
C ASP A 338 -29.46 20.16 4.49
N PRO A 339 -30.75 20.41 4.78
CA PRO A 339 -31.49 21.52 4.16
C PRO A 339 -30.82 22.89 4.38
N ASP A 340 -30.22 23.11 5.54
CA ASP A 340 -29.49 24.34 5.91
C ASP A 340 -27.95 24.21 5.77
N GLY A 341 -27.46 23.18 5.08
CA GLY A 341 -26.03 22.91 4.91
C GLY A 341 -25.34 22.24 6.11
N PHE A 342 -26.08 21.94 7.17
CA PHE A 342 -25.62 21.12 8.29
C PHE A 342 -26.29 19.75 8.21
N SER A 343 -25.48 18.69 8.12
CA SER A 343 -26.00 17.32 8.08
C SER A 343 -26.49 16.94 9.48
N ASP A 344 -27.80 16.72 9.61
CA ASP A 344 -28.47 16.38 10.87
C ASP A 344 -29.36 15.14 10.68
N ILE A 345 -29.77 14.52 11.78
CA ILE A 345 -30.73 13.41 11.79
C ILE A 345 -32.15 13.96 11.78
N TYR A 346 -32.99 13.40 10.94
CA TYR A 346 -34.42 13.68 10.82
C TYR A 346 -35.22 12.39 10.99
N GLN A 347 -36.46 12.55 11.41
CA GLN A 347 -37.43 11.46 11.56
C GLN A 347 -38.62 11.74 10.64
N TYR A 348 -39.03 10.75 9.86
CA TYR A 348 -40.24 10.74 9.05
C TYR A 348 -41.26 9.75 9.60
N GLN A 349 -42.46 10.23 9.91
CA GLN A 349 -43.58 9.43 10.41
C GLN A 349 -44.90 10.10 10.02
N ASP A 350 -45.85 9.33 9.48
CA ASP A 350 -47.19 9.83 9.13
C ASP A 350 -47.16 11.12 8.30
N THR A 351 -46.38 11.14 7.22
CA THR A 351 -46.15 12.33 6.35
C THR A 351 -45.48 13.54 7.01
N THR A 352 -45.10 13.42 8.28
CA THR A 352 -44.50 14.50 9.07
C THR A 352 -43.00 14.29 9.21
N VAL A 353 -42.22 15.36 8.98
CA VAL A 353 -40.77 15.37 9.20
C VAL A 353 -40.43 16.16 10.46
N ARG A 354 -39.57 15.60 11.32
CA ARG A 354 -39.08 16.24 12.55
C ARG A 354 -37.56 16.22 12.59
N ARG A 355 -36.93 17.29 13.08
CA ARG A 355 -35.47 17.36 13.22
C ARG A 355 -35.06 16.81 14.60
N VAL A 356 -34.13 15.85 14.61
CA VAL A 356 -33.68 15.14 15.82
C VAL A 356 -32.40 15.77 16.39
N THR A 357 -31.45 16.14 15.53
CA THR A 357 -30.19 16.77 15.96
C THR A 357 -30.05 18.19 15.40
N ARG A 358 -29.19 18.99 16.03
CA ARG A 358 -28.81 20.33 15.54
C ARG A 358 -27.33 20.58 15.79
N THR A 359 -26.50 19.87 15.05
CA THR A 359 -25.04 19.81 15.23
C THR A 359 -24.33 21.03 14.62
N ALA A 360 -23.18 21.42 15.19
CA ALA A 360 -22.38 22.56 14.73
C ALA A 360 -21.49 22.26 13.51
N THR A 361 -21.20 20.98 13.22
CA THR A 361 -20.47 20.56 12.01
C THR A 361 -21.38 19.68 11.14
N GLY A 362 -21.63 18.43 11.54
CA GLY A 362 -22.52 17.49 10.89
C GLY A 362 -22.39 16.04 11.37
N VAL A 363 -23.47 15.27 11.17
CA VAL A 363 -23.52 13.80 11.19
C VAL A 363 -23.16 13.31 9.79
N SER A 364 -22.05 12.56 9.64
CA SER A 364 -21.58 12.14 8.31
C SER A 364 -20.56 11.01 8.37
N GLY A 365 -20.51 10.21 7.31
CA GLY A 365 -19.36 9.38 6.97
C GLY A 365 -18.35 10.15 6.11
N HIS A 366 -17.41 9.43 5.48
CA HIS A 366 -16.37 10.01 4.61
C HIS A 366 -16.90 10.73 3.37
N THR A 367 -18.02 10.22 2.84
CA THR A 367 -18.74 10.81 1.71
C THR A 367 -20.15 11.22 2.15
N SER A 368 -20.85 11.97 1.31
CA SER A 368 -22.23 12.40 1.59
C SER A 368 -23.23 11.23 1.57
N THR A 369 -22.88 10.11 0.94
CA THR A 369 -23.74 8.91 0.83
C THR A 369 -23.24 7.73 1.67
N ALA A 370 -22.08 7.88 2.33
CA ALA A 370 -21.53 6.87 3.23
C ALA A 370 -22.47 6.66 4.43
N PRO A 371 -22.81 5.41 4.78
CA PRO A 371 -23.59 5.13 5.97
C PRO A 371 -22.94 5.70 7.24
N ALA A 372 -23.73 6.43 8.01
CA ALA A 372 -23.34 7.10 9.24
C ALA A 372 -24.42 7.05 10.32
N LEU A 373 -25.51 6.31 10.13
CA LEU A 373 -26.63 6.15 11.04
C LEU A 373 -27.06 4.68 11.07
N SER A 374 -27.34 4.19 12.28
CA SER A 374 -27.97 2.90 12.53
C SER A 374 -28.99 3.02 13.67
N VAL A 375 -30.10 2.30 13.52
CA VAL A 375 -31.16 2.17 14.52
C VAL A 375 -31.23 0.70 14.92
N ALA A 376 -31.34 0.42 16.23
CA ALA A 376 -31.52 -0.96 16.71
C ALA A 376 -32.97 -1.43 16.53
N ASP A 377 -33.18 -2.51 15.79
CA ASP A 377 -34.50 -3.02 15.36
C ASP A 377 -35.49 -3.31 16.50
N LYS A 378 -35.03 -3.63 17.72
CA LYS A 378 -35.90 -3.97 18.87
C LYS A 378 -36.01 -2.87 19.91
N THR A 379 -34.97 -2.03 20.06
CA THR A 379 -34.94 -1.01 21.11
C THR A 379 -35.19 0.40 20.59
N GLY A 380 -34.98 0.64 19.29
CA GLY A 380 -35.05 1.95 18.66
C GLY A 380 -33.90 2.89 19.07
N GLU A 381 -32.84 2.37 19.69
CA GLU A 381 -31.65 3.16 20.02
C GLU A 381 -30.88 3.56 18.75
N LEU A 382 -30.37 4.79 18.71
CA LEU A 382 -29.63 5.32 17.57
C LEU A 382 -28.12 5.29 17.87
N ALA A 383 -27.32 4.91 16.89
CA ALA A 383 -25.89 5.16 16.83
C ALA A 383 -25.54 5.86 15.51
N PHE A 384 -24.69 6.87 15.57
CA PHE A 384 -24.33 7.64 14.38
C PHE A 384 -22.92 8.21 14.46
N THR A 385 -22.33 8.42 13.29
CA THR A 385 -21.00 9.01 13.14
C THR A 385 -21.09 10.53 13.02
N VAL A 386 -20.31 11.24 13.83
CA VAL A 386 -20.14 12.69 13.79
C VAL A 386 -18.71 13.07 13.44
N PHE A 387 -18.54 14.22 12.80
CA PHE A 387 -17.21 14.76 12.48
C PHE A 387 -16.80 15.84 13.48
N SER A 388 -15.73 15.59 14.24
CA SER A 388 -15.26 16.45 15.33
C SER A 388 -13.76 16.31 15.50
N ASP A 389 -13.05 17.42 15.72
CA ASP A 389 -11.61 17.43 16.01
C ASP A 389 -10.76 16.87 14.83
N PHE A 390 -11.24 17.06 13.59
CA PHE A 390 -10.74 16.43 12.36
C PHE A 390 -10.82 14.89 12.31
N GLU A 391 -11.67 14.31 13.14
CA GLU A 391 -11.84 12.87 13.33
C GLU A 391 -13.32 12.46 13.15
N PHE A 392 -13.55 11.16 13.00
CA PHE A 392 -14.89 10.57 12.96
C PHE A 392 -15.16 9.80 14.26
N HIS A 393 -16.13 10.26 15.03
CA HIS A 393 -16.52 9.66 16.31
C HIS A 393 -17.91 9.03 16.21
N ILE A 394 -18.20 8.00 16.99
CA ILE A 394 -19.55 7.43 17.10
C ILE A 394 -20.19 7.86 18.41
N VAL A 395 -21.43 8.35 18.30
CA VAL A 395 -22.28 8.83 19.40
C VAL A 395 -23.57 8.02 19.41
N THR A 396 -24.13 7.76 20.59
CA THR A 396 -25.43 7.12 20.75
C THR A 396 -26.48 8.07 21.31
N LEU A 397 -27.73 7.86 20.91
CA LEU A 397 -28.92 8.55 21.41
C LEU A 397 -30.00 7.52 21.76
N PRO A 398 -30.67 7.67 22.92
CA PRO A 398 -31.81 6.82 23.23
C PRO A 398 -32.96 7.09 22.26
N ALA A 399 -33.84 6.10 22.08
CA ALA A 399 -35.10 6.27 21.37
C ALA A 399 -35.89 7.41 22.02
N THR A 400 -35.97 8.56 21.35
CA THR A 400 -36.61 9.76 21.92
C THR A 400 -37.73 10.24 21.00
N PRO A 401 -38.94 10.48 21.51
CA PRO A 401 -40.01 11.11 20.72
C PRO A 401 -39.63 12.56 20.40
N THR A 402 -39.42 12.83 19.11
CA THR A 402 -39.04 14.16 18.59
C THR A 402 -40.24 15.12 18.66
N THR A 403 -40.04 16.34 19.15
CA THR A 403 -41.15 17.31 19.33
C THR A 403 -41.12 18.50 18.36
N THR A 404 -40.01 18.72 17.64
CA THR A 404 -39.86 19.88 16.74
C THR A 404 -40.11 19.49 15.28
N LEU A 405 -41.22 19.99 14.71
CA LEU A 405 -41.47 19.90 13.28
C LEU A 405 -40.33 20.56 12.50
N ALA A 406 -39.87 19.90 11.45
CA ALA A 406 -38.90 20.49 10.54
C ALA A 406 -39.57 21.59 9.73
N THR A 407 -38.96 22.77 9.69
CA THR A 407 -39.36 23.89 8.82
C THR A 407 -38.39 24.00 7.66
N ALA A 408 -38.85 24.53 6.53
CA ALA A 408 -37.95 24.89 5.44
C ALA A 408 -36.90 25.91 5.94
N PRO A 409 -35.64 25.78 5.53
CA PRO A 409 -34.59 26.71 5.91
C PRO A 409 -34.88 28.10 5.34
N THR A 410 -34.44 29.14 6.06
CA THR A 410 -34.42 30.50 5.51
C THR A 410 -33.32 30.64 4.45
N PRO A 411 -33.41 31.58 3.49
CA PRO A 411 -32.33 31.79 2.51
C PRO A 411 -30.96 32.09 3.13
N GLU A 412 -30.95 32.68 4.34
CA GLU A 412 -29.72 32.91 5.11
C GLU A 412 -29.14 31.60 5.64
N GLU A 413 -29.98 30.67 6.10
CA GLU A 413 -29.57 29.34 6.52
C GLU A 413 -29.12 28.47 5.34
N GLU A 414 -29.79 28.56 4.18
CA GLU A 414 -29.36 27.88 2.94
C GLU A 414 -27.96 28.31 2.49
N ALA A 415 -27.55 29.55 2.82
CA ALA A 415 -26.21 30.04 2.48
C ALA A 415 -25.08 29.22 3.14
N ALA A 416 -25.34 28.48 4.23
CA ALA A 416 -24.36 27.59 4.86
C ALA A 416 -24.02 26.36 3.99
N ARG A 417 -24.83 26.05 2.96
CA ARG A 417 -24.52 25.03 1.95
C ARG A 417 -23.37 25.44 1.04
N GLN A 418 -23.22 26.74 0.81
CA GLN A 418 -22.23 27.28 -0.12
C GLN A 418 -20.86 27.42 0.55
N LEU A 419 -19.81 27.07 -0.19
CA LEU A 419 -18.44 27.38 0.18
C LEU A 419 -18.18 28.88 -0.03
N PRO A 420 -17.50 29.58 0.90
CA PRO A 420 -17.29 31.02 0.84
C PRO A 420 -16.42 31.45 -0.35
N PRO A 421 -16.60 32.68 -0.88
CA PRO A 421 -17.43 33.78 -0.36
C PRO A 421 -18.92 33.72 -0.80
N SER A 422 -19.88 33.54 0.11
CA SER A 422 -21.28 33.17 -0.23
C SER A 422 -21.94 33.97 -1.36
N ASN A 423 -21.63 35.26 -1.52
CA ASN A 423 -21.98 36.06 -2.69
C ASN A 423 -20.71 36.55 -3.40
N PRO A 424 -20.31 35.96 -4.54
CA PRO A 424 -19.16 36.41 -5.30
C PRO A 424 -19.52 37.69 -6.07
N ASP A 425 -18.63 38.69 -6.07
CA ASP A 425 -18.81 39.94 -6.82
C ASP A 425 -18.40 39.80 -8.31
N ARG A 426 -17.94 38.62 -8.72
CA ARG A 426 -17.43 38.34 -10.08
C ARG A 426 -18.22 37.23 -10.75
N PHE A 427 -18.33 37.33 -12.07
CA PHE A 427 -18.91 36.27 -12.90
C PHE A 427 -18.11 34.97 -12.76
N SER A 428 -18.83 33.88 -12.50
CA SER A 428 -18.30 32.52 -12.42
C SER A 428 -18.63 31.80 -13.72
N ARG A 429 -17.60 31.45 -14.49
CA ARG A 429 -17.75 30.65 -15.72
C ARG A 429 -18.24 29.26 -15.36
N VAL A 430 -17.78 28.72 -14.22
CA VAL A 430 -18.18 27.40 -13.75
C VAL A 430 -19.65 27.40 -13.33
N ASP A 431 -20.13 28.40 -12.59
CA ASP A 431 -21.55 28.45 -12.21
C ASP A 431 -22.44 28.63 -13.45
N GLY A 432 -21.95 29.36 -14.47
CA GLY A 432 -22.59 29.43 -15.78
C GLY A 432 -22.73 28.06 -16.46
N TYR A 433 -21.68 27.24 -16.47
CA TYR A 433 -21.73 25.88 -17.03
C TYR A 433 -22.54 24.90 -16.18
N LEU A 434 -22.58 25.07 -14.86
CA LEU A 434 -23.43 24.26 -13.99
C LEU A 434 -24.91 24.61 -14.16
N ALA A 435 -25.23 25.88 -14.43
CA ALA A 435 -26.60 26.33 -14.70
C ALA A 435 -27.07 25.97 -16.12
N ASP A 436 -26.16 25.90 -17.08
CA ASP A 436 -26.43 25.42 -18.44
C ASP A 436 -25.35 24.45 -18.89
N ALA A 437 -25.62 23.17 -18.66
CA ALA A 437 -24.74 22.07 -19.05
C ALA A 437 -24.54 21.96 -20.57
N THR A 438 -25.34 22.62 -21.40
CA THR A 438 -25.22 22.57 -22.86
C THR A 438 -24.28 23.64 -23.43
N THR A 439 -24.02 24.72 -22.67
CA THR A 439 -23.14 25.79 -23.13
C THR A 439 -21.70 25.27 -23.29
N GLY A 440 -21.18 25.33 -24.52
CA GLY A 440 -19.81 24.96 -24.84
C GLY A 440 -19.58 23.47 -25.11
N LEU A 441 -20.63 22.64 -25.02
CA LEU A 441 -20.58 21.27 -25.51
C LEU A 441 -20.79 21.25 -27.03
N ASP A 442 -20.07 20.35 -27.70
CA ASP A 442 -20.34 20.03 -29.09
C ASP A 442 -21.73 19.35 -29.22
N PRO A 443 -22.44 19.56 -30.33
CA PRO A 443 -23.76 18.99 -30.52
C PRO A 443 -23.74 17.46 -30.48
N VAL A 444 -24.87 16.86 -30.08
CA VAL A 444 -25.04 15.40 -30.09
C VAL A 444 -24.68 14.84 -31.47
N GLY A 445 -23.75 13.88 -31.48
CA GLY A 445 -23.24 13.25 -32.70
C GLY A 445 -21.94 13.85 -33.25
N PHE A 446 -21.41 14.94 -32.66
CA PHE A 446 -20.11 15.50 -33.05
C PHE A 446 -18.94 14.54 -32.81
N PHE A 447 -18.96 13.79 -31.72
CA PHE A 447 -18.07 12.64 -31.51
C PHE A 447 -18.83 11.36 -31.82
N SER A 448 -18.92 11.00 -33.11
CA SER A 448 -19.63 9.79 -33.50
C SER A 448 -18.76 8.54 -33.30
N THR A 449 -19.39 7.41 -32.97
CA THR A 449 -18.70 6.11 -32.95
C THR A 449 -18.16 5.72 -34.34
N ALA A 450 -18.71 6.30 -35.41
CA ALA A 450 -18.22 6.13 -36.77
C ALA A 450 -16.88 6.84 -37.03
N GLU A 451 -16.59 7.92 -36.29
CA GLU A 451 -15.32 8.66 -36.34
C GLU A 451 -14.31 8.21 -35.28
N ALA A 452 -14.73 7.34 -34.36
CA ALA A 452 -13.83 6.76 -33.37
C ALA A 452 -12.78 5.87 -34.05
N SER A 453 -11.51 6.23 -33.92
CA SER A 453 -10.40 5.35 -34.28
C SER A 453 -10.08 4.38 -33.14
N THR A 454 -9.60 3.19 -33.48
CA THR A 454 -9.05 2.28 -32.48
C THR A 454 -7.86 2.94 -31.79
N TYR A 455 -7.71 2.72 -30.48
CA TYR A 455 -6.56 3.23 -29.74
C TYR A 455 -5.26 2.65 -30.31
N GLU A 456 -4.38 3.53 -30.78
CA GLU A 456 -3.04 3.17 -31.23
C GLU A 456 -2.02 3.54 -30.14
N PRO A 457 -1.41 2.54 -29.47
CA PRO A 457 -0.46 2.83 -28.41
C PRO A 457 0.81 3.44 -28.98
N ALA A 458 1.17 4.63 -28.50
CA ALA A 458 2.40 5.33 -28.85
C ALA A 458 3.22 5.58 -27.57
N LEU A 459 4.49 5.15 -27.58
CA LEU A 459 5.39 5.38 -26.45
C LEU A 459 5.84 6.83 -26.41
N ALA A 460 5.58 7.51 -25.29
CA ALA A 460 6.09 8.84 -24.98
C ALA A 460 6.98 8.78 -23.74
N LEU A 461 7.89 9.74 -23.58
CA LEU A 461 8.71 9.83 -22.37
C LEU A 461 7.78 10.11 -21.17
N ASP A 462 7.76 9.17 -20.24
CA ASP A 462 6.88 9.19 -19.08
C ASP A 462 7.66 9.61 -17.83
N TYR A 463 8.86 9.05 -17.65
CA TYR A 463 9.72 9.35 -16.51
C TYR A 463 11.20 9.38 -16.89
N LEU A 464 11.94 10.33 -16.33
CA LEU A 464 13.39 10.39 -16.40
C LEU A 464 13.95 10.21 -14.99
N GLY A 465 14.69 9.14 -14.77
CA GLY A 465 15.38 8.91 -13.50
C GLY A 465 16.43 9.98 -13.25
N GLN A 466 16.61 10.37 -11.99
CA GLN A 466 17.58 11.40 -11.64
C GLN A 466 18.98 10.95 -12.09
N PRO A 467 19.64 11.70 -13.00
CA PRO A 467 20.97 11.34 -13.43
C PRO A 467 21.94 11.46 -12.26
N ALA A 468 22.72 10.40 -12.04
CA ALA A 468 23.76 10.38 -11.02
C ALA A 468 25.12 10.67 -11.66
N PHE A 469 25.92 11.50 -10.98
CA PHE A 469 27.31 11.76 -11.33
C PHE A 469 28.12 11.80 -10.04
N GLY A 470 29.21 11.06 -10.00
CA GLY A 470 30.08 10.93 -8.84
C GLY A 470 31.54 10.90 -9.24
N VAL A 471 32.38 11.54 -8.43
CA VAL A 471 33.83 11.44 -8.50
C VAL A 471 34.31 10.84 -7.20
N GLY A 472 35.19 9.85 -7.27
CA GLY A 472 35.64 9.12 -6.10
C GLY A 472 37.06 8.61 -6.26
N THR A 473 37.61 8.15 -5.15
CA THR A 473 38.85 7.37 -5.13
C THR A 473 38.55 6.07 -4.39
N ASP A 474 38.92 4.95 -4.98
CA ASP A 474 38.78 3.65 -4.34
C ASP A 474 40.03 2.81 -4.59
N ARG A 475 39.93 1.50 -4.31
CA ARG A 475 41.03 0.57 -4.51
C ARG A 475 41.48 0.47 -5.97
N PHE A 476 40.69 0.93 -6.94
CA PHE A 476 40.98 0.97 -8.38
C PHE A 476 41.55 2.34 -8.82
N GLY A 477 41.70 3.29 -7.90
CA GLY A 477 42.18 4.64 -8.15
C GLY A 477 41.06 5.68 -8.21
N ASN A 478 41.35 6.83 -8.83
CA ASN A 478 40.36 7.88 -9.03
C ASN A 478 39.41 7.51 -10.17
N TYR A 479 38.11 7.61 -9.95
CA TYR A 479 37.11 7.36 -10.97
C TYR A 479 36.08 8.49 -11.05
N VAL A 480 35.53 8.63 -12.25
CA VAL A 480 34.33 9.43 -12.53
C VAL A 480 33.28 8.44 -13.01
N GLY A 481 32.13 8.39 -12.35
CA GLY A 481 31.06 7.48 -12.70
C GLY A 481 29.70 8.15 -12.64
N GLY A 482 28.72 7.55 -13.30
CA GLY A 482 27.38 8.09 -13.34
C GLY A 482 26.43 7.20 -14.12
N GLY A 483 25.16 7.51 -14.06
CA GLY A 483 24.13 6.80 -14.80
C GLY A 483 22.87 7.60 -14.95
N ALA A 484 22.07 7.23 -15.93
CA ALA A 484 20.77 7.81 -16.20
C ALA A 484 19.80 6.70 -16.61
N SER A 485 18.52 6.89 -16.32
CA SER A 485 17.45 6.00 -16.77
C SER A 485 16.30 6.81 -17.33
N ALA A 486 15.59 6.21 -18.28
CA ALA A 486 14.40 6.78 -18.89
C ALA A 486 13.35 5.68 -19.08
N SER A 487 12.09 6.03 -18.82
CA SER A 487 10.93 5.18 -18.99
C SER A 487 9.97 5.83 -19.97
N PHE A 488 9.47 5.04 -20.91
CA PHE A 488 8.53 5.47 -21.93
C PHE A 488 7.28 4.59 -21.84
N SER A 489 6.10 5.19 -21.85
CA SER A 489 4.83 4.47 -21.78
C SER A 489 3.83 4.97 -22.79
N ASP A 490 2.84 4.15 -23.12
CA ASP A 490 1.63 4.61 -23.79
C ASP A 490 0.70 5.31 -22.79
N MET A 491 -0.30 6.04 -23.30
CA MET A 491 -1.24 6.82 -22.46
C MET A 491 -1.93 6.00 -21.36
N LEU A 492 -2.10 4.69 -21.56
CA LEU A 492 -2.72 3.78 -20.59
C LEU A 492 -1.72 3.11 -19.65
N GLY A 493 -0.41 3.24 -19.88
CA GLY A 493 0.64 2.56 -19.11
C GLY A 493 0.72 1.05 -19.38
N ASN A 494 0.07 0.55 -20.42
CA ASN A 494 0.03 -0.87 -20.78
C ASN A 494 1.33 -1.32 -21.46
N LYS A 495 1.97 -0.44 -22.23
CA LYS A 495 3.21 -0.74 -22.95
C LYS A 495 4.31 0.14 -22.38
N LEU A 496 5.35 -0.49 -21.85
CA LEU A 496 6.44 0.19 -21.13
C LEU A 496 7.79 -0.16 -21.76
N LEU A 497 8.60 0.86 -22.06
CA LEU A 497 10.00 0.71 -22.45
C LEU A 497 10.86 1.39 -21.39
N GLY A 498 11.62 0.60 -20.63
CA GLY A 498 12.59 1.11 -19.67
C GLY A 498 14.00 1.02 -20.22
N THR A 499 14.80 2.05 -20.00
CA THR A 499 16.22 2.09 -20.39
C THR A 499 17.05 2.63 -19.24
N GLN A 500 18.27 2.10 -19.08
CA GLN A 500 19.27 2.63 -18.17
C GLN A 500 20.66 2.48 -18.78
N VAL A 501 21.51 3.45 -18.48
CA VAL A 501 22.92 3.46 -18.86
C VAL A 501 23.72 3.88 -17.64
N GLN A 502 24.84 3.21 -17.42
CA GLN A 502 25.82 3.54 -16.40
C GLN A 502 27.22 3.52 -17.00
N ALA A 503 28.11 4.34 -16.46
CA ALA A 503 29.51 4.36 -16.85
C ALA A 503 30.37 4.60 -15.59
N GLN A 504 31.54 3.96 -15.52
CA GLN A 504 32.45 4.15 -14.40
C GLN A 504 33.91 4.14 -14.85
N GLY A 505 34.60 5.28 -14.79
CA GLY A 505 36.05 5.39 -14.99
C GLY A 505 36.51 5.28 -16.44
N SER A 506 36.19 4.17 -17.13
CA SER A 506 36.63 3.87 -18.50
C SER A 506 35.46 3.55 -19.44
N VAL A 507 35.69 3.69 -20.74
CA VAL A 507 34.77 3.24 -21.79
C VAL A 507 34.52 1.72 -21.71
N LYS A 508 35.50 0.95 -21.21
CA LYS A 508 35.38 -0.49 -20.96
C LYS A 508 34.39 -0.84 -19.85
N ASP A 509 33.94 0.15 -19.09
CA ASP A 509 33.11 -0.02 -17.90
C ASP A 509 31.72 0.64 -18.10
N ILE A 510 31.34 0.89 -19.37
CA ILE A 510 29.99 1.30 -19.74
C ILE A 510 29.07 0.08 -19.70
N GLY A 511 27.97 0.20 -18.95
CA GLY A 511 26.91 -0.78 -18.87
C GLY A 511 25.54 -0.17 -19.13
N GLY A 512 24.55 -1.02 -19.31
CA GLY A 512 23.17 -0.58 -19.47
C GLY A 512 22.21 -1.73 -19.64
N SER A 513 20.93 -1.41 -19.64
CA SER A 513 19.89 -2.35 -19.98
C SER A 513 18.70 -1.64 -20.60
N ALA A 514 17.95 -2.39 -21.39
CA ALA A 514 16.65 -1.98 -21.89
C ALA A 514 15.67 -3.13 -21.71
N PHE A 515 14.42 -2.81 -21.42
CA PHE A 515 13.35 -3.80 -21.41
C PHE A 515 12.08 -3.22 -22.01
N TYR A 516 11.29 -4.08 -22.63
CA TYR A 516 9.95 -3.78 -23.09
C TYR A 516 8.97 -4.69 -22.36
N ALA A 517 7.92 -4.11 -21.79
CA ALA A 517 6.84 -4.83 -21.14
C ALA A 517 5.50 -4.53 -21.80
N ASP A 518 4.69 -5.57 -22.00
CA ASP A 518 3.31 -5.50 -22.44
C ASP A 518 2.40 -6.07 -21.34
N LEU A 519 1.60 -5.19 -20.77
CA LEU A 519 0.69 -5.40 -19.65
C LEU A 519 -0.78 -5.18 -20.07
N SER A 520 -1.04 -5.14 -21.39
CA SER A 520 -2.38 -4.85 -21.94
C SER A 520 -3.44 -5.90 -21.58
N ASP A 521 -3.01 -7.08 -21.11
CA ASP A 521 -3.88 -8.16 -20.65
C ASP A 521 -3.24 -8.87 -19.45
N ARG A 522 -3.95 -9.85 -18.87
CA ARG A 522 -3.50 -10.56 -17.66
C ARG A 522 -2.21 -11.38 -17.85
N TRP A 523 -1.80 -11.65 -19.09
CA TRP A 523 -0.49 -12.24 -19.39
C TRP A 523 0.54 -11.13 -19.58
N ASN A 524 1.20 -10.78 -18.48
CA ASN A 524 2.27 -9.80 -18.50
C ASN A 524 3.47 -10.38 -19.25
N ARG A 525 3.91 -9.71 -20.31
CA ARG A 525 5.04 -10.15 -21.15
C ARG A 525 6.17 -9.15 -21.01
N VAL A 526 7.38 -9.62 -20.73
CA VAL A 526 8.56 -8.76 -20.59
C VAL A 526 9.70 -9.35 -21.39
N ILE A 527 10.33 -8.53 -22.23
CA ILE A 527 11.61 -8.85 -22.86
C ILE A 527 12.65 -7.83 -22.43
N GLY A 528 13.86 -8.29 -22.15
CA GLY A 528 14.93 -7.44 -21.66
C GLY A 528 16.27 -7.83 -22.24
N VAL A 529 17.16 -6.84 -22.35
CA VAL A 529 18.57 -7.04 -22.66
C VAL A 529 19.41 -6.21 -21.70
N SER A 530 20.55 -6.74 -21.29
CA SER A 530 21.48 -6.02 -20.43
C SER A 530 22.93 -6.35 -20.76
N HIS A 531 23.81 -5.40 -20.46
CA HIS A 531 25.25 -5.57 -20.45
C HIS A 531 25.78 -4.84 -19.22
N ILE A 532 26.30 -5.59 -18.25
CA ILE A 532 26.78 -5.05 -16.98
C ILE A 532 28.25 -5.46 -16.79
N PRO A 533 29.19 -4.50 -16.79
CA PRO A 533 30.58 -4.77 -16.42
C PRO A 533 30.75 -4.75 -14.90
N TYR A 534 31.49 -5.74 -14.38
CA TYR A 534 31.94 -5.79 -13.00
C TYR A 534 33.46 -5.75 -12.95
N VAL A 535 34.04 -4.85 -12.16
CA VAL A 535 35.50 -4.71 -12.02
C VAL A 535 35.95 -5.28 -10.68
N LEU A 536 36.91 -6.19 -10.72
CA LEU A 536 37.60 -6.76 -9.57
C LEU A 536 39.07 -6.36 -9.64
N SER A 537 39.76 -6.34 -8.49
CA SER A 537 41.19 -6.06 -8.47
C SER A 537 41.94 -6.93 -7.49
N PHE A 538 43.13 -7.34 -7.93
CA PHE A 538 44.06 -8.19 -7.20
C PHE A 538 45.44 -7.55 -7.25
N ILE A 539 46.23 -7.74 -6.19
CA ILE A 539 47.61 -7.29 -6.15
C ILE A 539 48.50 -8.51 -6.33
N GLU A 540 49.47 -8.40 -7.24
CA GLU A 540 50.56 -9.36 -7.39
C GLU A 540 51.91 -8.65 -7.25
N GLN A 541 52.95 -9.41 -6.93
CA GLN A 541 54.33 -8.93 -6.99
C GLN A 541 55.09 -9.79 -7.98
N GLY A 542 55.90 -9.16 -8.82
CA GLY A 542 56.67 -9.87 -9.82
C GLY A 542 57.99 -9.19 -10.12
N ILE A 543 58.79 -9.84 -10.96
CA ILE A 543 60.04 -9.30 -11.50
C ILE A 543 59.99 -9.52 -13.00
N ASP A 544 60.19 -8.46 -13.77
CA ASP A 544 60.38 -8.58 -15.21
C ASP A 544 61.64 -7.82 -15.67
N LYS A 545 61.79 -7.64 -16.99
CA LYS A 545 62.95 -6.98 -17.62
C LYS A 545 63.22 -5.56 -17.11
N ASN A 546 62.21 -4.89 -16.54
CA ASN A 546 62.30 -3.52 -16.04
C ASN A 546 62.53 -3.45 -14.50
N GLY A 547 62.55 -4.61 -13.81
CA GLY A 547 62.83 -4.71 -12.37
C GLY A 547 61.70 -5.36 -11.57
N ARG A 548 61.75 -5.21 -10.25
CA ARG A 548 60.67 -5.67 -9.36
C ARG A 548 59.47 -4.73 -9.52
N TYR A 549 58.27 -5.28 -9.61
CA TYR A 549 57.05 -4.50 -9.68
C TYR A 549 56.01 -4.97 -8.66
N LEU A 550 55.20 -4.01 -8.21
CA LEU A 550 53.91 -4.24 -7.58
C LEU A 550 52.85 -4.09 -8.67
N GLY A 551 52.17 -5.17 -9.01
CA GLY A 551 51.19 -5.24 -10.08
C GLY A 551 49.78 -5.17 -9.52
N GLN A 552 48.98 -4.22 -9.98
CA GLN A 552 47.55 -4.20 -9.75
C GLN A 552 46.82 -4.78 -10.95
N ILE A 553 46.23 -5.96 -10.80
CA ILE A 553 45.37 -6.58 -11.80
C ILE A 553 43.98 -5.95 -11.70
N LEU A 554 43.41 -5.54 -12.83
CA LEU A 554 42.02 -5.19 -13.01
C LEU A 554 41.35 -6.28 -13.84
N ASP A 555 40.49 -7.07 -13.21
CA ASP A 555 39.76 -8.18 -13.81
C ASP A 555 38.31 -7.76 -14.05
N ARG A 556 37.92 -7.60 -15.32
CA ARG A 556 36.58 -7.19 -15.72
C ARG A 556 35.77 -8.40 -16.10
N ILE A 557 34.59 -8.55 -15.51
CA ILE A 557 33.61 -9.57 -15.88
C ILE A 557 32.41 -8.86 -16.52
N TYR A 558 32.22 -9.13 -17.81
CA TYR A 558 31.07 -8.65 -18.57
C TYR A 558 29.94 -9.66 -18.49
N VAL A 559 28.81 -9.25 -17.92
CA VAL A 559 27.58 -10.04 -17.90
C VAL A 559 26.63 -9.47 -18.94
N SER A 560 26.50 -10.16 -20.06
CA SER A 560 25.52 -9.81 -21.10
C SER A 560 24.34 -10.77 -21.01
N SER A 561 23.12 -10.27 -21.01
CA SER A 561 21.93 -11.10 -20.95
C SER A 561 20.83 -10.65 -21.90
N ALA A 562 20.04 -11.61 -22.35
CA ALA A 562 18.77 -11.38 -23.03
C ALA A 562 17.74 -12.27 -22.35
N THR A 563 16.62 -11.71 -21.92
CA THR A 563 15.59 -12.43 -21.16
C THR A 563 14.22 -12.20 -21.77
N ALA A 564 13.39 -13.23 -21.70
CA ALA A 564 11.96 -13.17 -21.99
C ALA A 564 11.22 -13.82 -20.82
N GLN A 565 10.19 -13.14 -20.33
CA GLN A 565 9.39 -13.57 -19.20
C GLN A 565 7.91 -13.39 -19.52
N VAL A 566 7.12 -14.35 -19.08
CA VAL A 566 5.67 -14.23 -18.98
C VAL A 566 5.26 -14.42 -17.52
N ALA A 567 4.31 -13.62 -17.05
CA ALA A 567 3.74 -13.76 -15.72
C ALA A 567 2.21 -13.73 -15.78
N TYR A 568 1.58 -14.58 -14.96
CA TYR A 568 0.13 -14.65 -14.82
C TYR A 568 -0.23 -14.41 -13.34
N PRO A 569 -0.72 -13.21 -12.99
CA PRO A 569 -1.22 -12.90 -11.65
C PRO A 569 -2.61 -13.49 -11.43
N PHE A 570 -2.72 -14.39 -10.44
CA PHE A 570 -3.99 -14.96 -10.00
C PHE A 570 -4.77 -13.94 -9.16
N SER A 571 -4.07 -13.19 -8.32
CA SER A 571 -4.58 -12.10 -7.48
C SER A 571 -3.50 -11.03 -7.28
N MET A 572 -3.76 -10.00 -6.47
CA MET A 572 -2.76 -8.99 -6.12
C MET A 572 -1.56 -9.58 -5.34
N THR A 573 -1.73 -10.74 -4.71
CA THR A 573 -0.72 -11.35 -3.83
C THR A 573 -0.13 -12.65 -4.39
N ARG A 574 -0.68 -13.21 -5.48
CA ARG A 574 -0.26 -14.51 -6.05
C ARG A 574 -0.03 -14.43 -7.55
N ARG A 575 1.11 -14.97 -8.01
CA ARG A 575 1.39 -15.08 -9.44
C ARG A 575 2.27 -16.28 -9.81
N PHE A 576 2.09 -16.73 -11.04
CA PHE A 576 2.99 -17.66 -11.73
C PHE A 576 3.92 -16.87 -12.67
N GLU A 577 5.19 -17.27 -12.76
CA GLU A 577 6.19 -16.71 -13.67
C GLU A 577 6.82 -17.86 -14.48
N ALA A 578 7.01 -17.65 -15.78
CA ALA A 578 7.87 -18.47 -16.62
C ALA A 578 8.88 -17.58 -17.34
N ARG A 579 10.15 -18.02 -17.37
CA ARG A 579 11.27 -17.25 -17.92
C ARG A 579 12.15 -18.11 -18.81
N VAL A 580 12.67 -17.50 -19.87
CA VAL A 580 13.77 -18.02 -20.67
C VAL A 580 14.79 -16.90 -20.84
N GLY A 581 16.07 -17.22 -20.73
CA GLY A 581 17.12 -16.24 -20.87
C GLY A 581 18.39 -16.84 -21.45
N PHE A 582 19.18 -15.98 -22.07
CA PHE A 582 20.55 -16.22 -22.45
C PHE A 582 21.44 -15.34 -21.58
N THR A 583 22.53 -15.89 -21.05
CA THR A 583 23.52 -15.16 -20.26
C THR A 583 24.91 -15.54 -20.72
N ARG A 584 25.72 -14.52 -21.02
CA ARG A 584 27.13 -14.65 -21.38
C ARG A 584 28.00 -13.95 -20.35
N TYR A 585 28.93 -14.71 -19.76
CA TYR A 585 30.02 -14.18 -18.96
C TYR A 585 31.28 -14.13 -19.80
N ALA A 586 31.86 -12.96 -19.99
CA ALA A 586 33.17 -12.79 -20.61
C ALA A 586 34.10 -12.08 -19.65
N SER A 587 35.41 -12.35 -19.73
CA SER A 587 36.41 -11.63 -18.93
C SER A 587 37.29 -10.74 -19.79
N ASN A 588 37.83 -9.68 -19.21
CA ASN A 588 38.98 -8.94 -19.75
C ASN A 588 39.91 -8.60 -18.60
N GLN A 589 41.19 -8.93 -18.72
CA GLN A 589 42.15 -8.71 -17.65
C GLN A 589 43.21 -7.69 -18.08
N GLN A 590 43.53 -6.74 -17.20
CA GLN A 590 44.60 -5.77 -17.38
C GLN A 590 45.49 -5.77 -16.14
N ILE A 591 46.76 -5.47 -16.28
CA ILE A 591 47.66 -5.23 -15.16
C ILE A 591 48.29 -3.84 -15.24
N GLN A 592 48.31 -3.16 -14.11
CA GLN A 592 48.99 -1.89 -13.88
C GLN A 592 50.22 -2.17 -13.01
N LYS A 593 51.41 -2.11 -13.61
CA LYS A 593 52.68 -2.38 -12.93
C LYS A 593 53.29 -1.08 -12.40
N TYR A 594 53.63 -1.08 -11.12
CA TYR A 594 54.39 -0.03 -10.44
C TYR A 594 55.77 -0.59 -10.08
N TYR A 595 56.83 -0.10 -10.73
CA TYR A 595 58.18 -0.60 -10.46
C TYR A 595 58.72 -0.06 -9.13
N VAL A 596 59.37 -0.91 -8.35
CA VAL A 596 59.95 -0.55 -7.04
C VAL A 596 61.46 -0.69 -7.07
N ASP A 597 62.16 0.23 -6.40
CA ASP A 597 63.61 0.15 -6.24
C ASP A 597 64.03 -0.98 -5.29
N GLN A 598 65.34 -1.20 -5.16
CA GLN A 598 65.93 -2.22 -4.29
C GLN A 598 65.60 -2.07 -2.78
N PHE A 599 65.03 -0.92 -2.37
CA PHE A 599 64.58 -0.64 -1.01
C PHE A 599 63.05 -0.67 -0.87
N GLY A 600 62.32 -1.11 -1.90
CA GLY A 600 60.86 -1.17 -1.91
C GLY A 600 60.18 0.19 -2.10
N ARG A 601 60.91 1.23 -2.51
CA ARG A 601 60.33 2.55 -2.78
C ARG A 601 59.76 2.58 -4.19
N CYS A 602 58.53 3.07 -4.32
CA CYS A 602 57.83 3.14 -5.60
C CYS A 602 58.55 4.12 -6.54
N CYS A 603 59.00 3.63 -7.69
CA CYS A 603 59.45 4.45 -8.82
C CYS A 603 58.24 4.70 -9.72
N TYR A 604 57.96 5.95 -10.08
CA TYR A 604 56.76 6.37 -10.82
C TYR A 604 56.75 5.97 -12.30
N ASP A 605 57.16 4.75 -12.65
CA ASP A 605 56.99 4.19 -13.99
C ASP A 605 55.77 3.25 -13.97
N LEU A 606 54.61 3.78 -14.40
CA LEU A 606 53.35 3.03 -14.50
C LEU A 606 53.25 2.39 -15.89
N GLN A 607 53.26 1.05 -15.95
CA GLN A 607 52.98 0.33 -17.19
C GLN A 607 51.63 -0.38 -17.14
N ILE A 608 50.79 -0.14 -18.14
CA ILE A 608 49.50 -0.83 -18.30
C ILE A 608 49.65 -1.87 -19.41
N GLU A 609 49.33 -3.12 -19.11
CA GLU A 609 49.45 -4.25 -20.03
C GLU A 609 48.14 -5.05 -20.04
N ASP A 610 47.59 -5.31 -21.22
CA ASP A 610 46.46 -6.25 -21.35
C ASP A 610 46.98 -7.68 -21.16
N ARG A 611 46.25 -8.47 -20.37
CA ARG A 611 46.53 -9.90 -20.16
C ARG A 611 45.53 -10.76 -20.93
N PRO A 612 45.87 -12.04 -21.20
CA PRO A 612 44.89 -13.01 -21.65
C PRO A 612 43.68 -13.03 -20.72
N ASP A 613 42.51 -13.27 -21.32
CA ASP A 613 41.27 -13.39 -20.58
C ASP A 613 41.37 -14.52 -19.54
N ARG A 614 40.78 -14.31 -18.37
CA ARG A 614 40.87 -15.24 -17.24
C ARG A 614 40.21 -16.59 -17.55
N PHE A 615 39.14 -16.58 -18.33
CA PHE A 615 38.42 -17.78 -18.75
C PHE A 615 37.77 -17.58 -20.11
N ASP A 616 37.58 -18.68 -20.84
CA ASP A 616 36.80 -18.68 -22.07
C ASP A 616 35.34 -18.28 -21.78
N PRO A 617 34.70 -17.44 -22.62
CA PRO A 617 33.37 -16.94 -22.34
C PRO A 617 32.33 -18.04 -22.09
N LEU A 618 31.60 -17.93 -20.99
CA LEU A 618 30.58 -18.88 -20.58
C LEU A 618 29.25 -18.48 -21.20
N ASN A 619 28.67 -19.36 -22.01
CA ASN A 619 27.39 -19.12 -22.68
C ASN A 619 26.36 -20.07 -22.11
N MET A 620 25.31 -19.52 -21.53
CA MET A 620 24.28 -20.27 -20.84
C MET A 620 22.90 -19.86 -21.32
N VAL A 621 22.05 -20.84 -21.58
CA VAL A 621 20.61 -20.67 -21.73
C VAL A 621 19.96 -21.17 -20.46
N ASN A 622 19.10 -20.35 -19.87
CA ASN A 622 18.30 -20.72 -18.72
C ASN A 622 16.81 -20.72 -19.08
N ALA A 623 16.06 -21.66 -18.52
CA ALA A 623 14.62 -21.76 -18.62
C ALA A 623 14.07 -22.16 -17.25
N GLY A 624 13.09 -21.42 -16.74
CA GLY A 624 12.58 -21.65 -15.40
C GLY A 624 11.16 -21.21 -15.18
N VAL A 625 10.57 -21.73 -14.10
CA VAL A 625 9.23 -21.41 -13.63
C VAL A 625 9.27 -21.07 -12.15
N ALA A 626 8.39 -20.17 -11.72
CA ALA A 626 8.25 -19.81 -10.32
C ALA A 626 6.79 -19.58 -9.91
N LEU A 627 6.48 -19.94 -8.67
CA LEU A 627 5.25 -19.56 -7.98
C LEU A 627 5.59 -18.59 -6.86
N ILE A 628 4.94 -17.44 -6.85
CA ILE A 628 5.21 -16.34 -5.92
C ILE A 628 3.93 -16.01 -5.15
N TYR A 629 4.09 -15.87 -3.84
CA TYR A 629 3.11 -15.29 -2.94
C TYR A 629 3.75 -14.15 -2.16
N ASP A 630 3.12 -12.99 -2.10
CA ASP A 630 3.59 -11.84 -1.32
C ASP A 630 2.40 -11.06 -0.79
N ASN A 631 2.23 -11.04 0.53
CA ASN A 631 1.27 -10.19 1.23
C ASN A 631 1.93 -9.55 2.46
N SER A 632 3.22 -9.23 2.34
CA SER A 632 4.02 -8.67 3.43
C SER A 632 3.75 -7.17 3.63
N TYR A 633 3.59 -6.75 4.89
CA TYR A 633 3.41 -5.36 5.28
C TYR A 633 4.67 -4.86 5.99
N SER A 634 5.26 -3.79 5.48
CA SER A 634 6.50 -3.22 5.99
C SER A 634 6.26 -2.15 7.05
N GLY A 635 7.02 -2.21 8.14
CA GLY A 635 7.25 -1.08 9.04
C GLY A 635 8.42 -0.22 8.53
N PHE A 636 9.08 0.49 9.45
CA PHE A 636 10.17 1.41 9.07
C PHE A 636 11.43 0.75 8.52
N VAL A 637 11.77 -0.45 8.99
CA VAL A 637 13.05 -1.11 8.68
C VAL A 637 12.90 -2.58 8.29
N SER A 638 11.73 -3.18 8.48
CA SER A 638 11.50 -4.59 8.18
C SER A 638 10.00 -4.90 8.02
N PRO A 639 9.62 -6.03 7.38
CA PRO A 639 8.23 -6.51 7.40
C PRO A 639 7.78 -6.93 8.79
N VAL A 640 6.54 -6.56 9.14
CA VAL A 640 6.01 -6.68 10.51
C VAL A 640 4.77 -7.59 10.57
N ARG A 641 4.06 -7.74 9.46
CA ARG A 641 2.90 -8.62 9.31
C ARG A 641 2.86 -9.25 7.92
N GLY A 642 2.07 -10.31 7.77
CA GLY A 642 1.87 -11.01 6.50
C GLY A 642 2.94 -12.07 6.22
N GLY A 643 3.18 -12.37 4.95
CA GLY A 643 4.16 -13.39 4.55
C GLY A 643 4.54 -13.31 3.08
N ARG A 644 5.60 -14.03 2.76
CA ARG A 644 6.15 -14.13 1.41
C ARG A 644 6.65 -15.54 1.16
N SER A 645 6.42 -16.06 -0.04
CA SER A 645 7.10 -17.26 -0.50
C SER A 645 7.42 -17.22 -1.98
N ARG A 646 8.56 -17.81 -2.35
CA ARG A 646 8.96 -18.06 -3.73
C ARG A 646 9.45 -19.50 -3.86
N TYR A 647 8.85 -20.23 -4.78
CA TYR A 647 9.30 -21.56 -5.21
C TYR A 647 9.72 -21.45 -6.67
N ASP A 648 10.99 -21.67 -6.98
CA ASP A 648 11.59 -21.47 -8.31
C ASP A 648 12.39 -22.70 -8.72
N LEU A 649 12.17 -23.16 -9.96
CA LEU A 649 12.96 -24.20 -10.61
C LEU A 649 13.47 -23.66 -11.94
N THR A 650 14.79 -23.67 -12.13
CA THR A 650 15.42 -23.13 -13.33
C THR A 650 16.50 -24.08 -13.85
N ALA A 651 16.29 -24.62 -15.04
CA ALA A 651 17.30 -25.39 -15.76
C ALA A 651 18.26 -24.43 -16.49
N THR A 652 19.56 -24.69 -16.40
CA THR A 652 20.61 -23.96 -17.11
C THR A 652 21.42 -24.95 -17.95
N THR A 653 21.65 -24.62 -19.22
CA THR A 653 22.40 -25.43 -20.18
C THR A 653 23.33 -24.58 -21.05
N GLY A 654 24.34 -25.19 -21.66
CA GLY A 654 25.35 -24.50 -22.48
C GLY A 654 26.75 -24.93 -22.07
N THR A 655 27.61 -23.97 -21.72
CA THR A 655 28.96 -24.25 -21.20
C THR A 655 28.94 -25.10 -19.92
N ILE A 656 27.90 -24.96 -19.09
CA ILE A 656 27.66 -25.75 -17.87
C ILE A 656 26.18 -26.14 -17.79
N ASN A 657 25.88 -27.26 -17.11
CA ASN A 657 24.55 -27.88 -17.15
C ASN A 657 24.04 -28.25 -15.75
N PHE A 658 23.11 -27.46 -15.21
CA PHE A 658 22.59 -27.68 -13.86
C PHE A 658 21.15 -27.18 -13.70
N LEU A 659 20.46 -27.75 -12.73
CA LEU A 659 19.15 -27.31 -12.24
C LEU A 659 19.36 -26.48 -10.97
N THR A 660 18.78 -25.29 -10.94
CA THR A 660 18.66 -24.49 -9.71
C THR A 660 17.28 -24.70 -9.12
N ALA A 661 17.23 -25.03 -7.83
CA ALA A 661 15.99 -25.06 -7.06
C ALA A 661 16.08 -24.07 -5.90
N THR A 662 15.07 -23.20 -5.79
CA THR A 662 14.95 -22.24 -4.68
C THR A 662 13.59 -22.40 -4.01
N ALA A 663 13.59 -22.46 -2.68
CA ALA A 663 12.40 -22.32 -1.86
C ALA A 663 12.69 -21.31 -0.75
N ASP A 664 12.12 -20.12 -0.83
CA ASP A 664 12.18 -19.09 0.23
C ASP A 664 10.77 -18.93 0.80
N TRP A 665 10.61 -19.11 2.10
CA TRP A 665 9.35 -18.96 2.82
C TRP A 665 9.56 -18.09 4.06
N ARG A 666 8.71 -17.08 4.23
CA ARG A 666 8.77 -16.11 5.32
C ARG A 666 7.39 -15.80 5.86
N ARG A 667 7.29 -15.68 7.18
CA ARG A 667 6.06 -15.30 7.87
C ARG A 667 6.35 -14.31 9.00
N TYR A 668 5.49 -13.31 9.12
CA TYR A 668 5.61 -12.24 10.10
C TYR A 668 4.33 -12.19 10.95
N PHE A 669 4.46 -12.56 12.22
CA PHE A 669 3.38 -12.60 13.20
C PHE A 669 3.41 -11.30 14.01
N GLY A 670 2.50 -10.37 13.73
CA GLY A 670 2.34 -9.14 14.50
C GLY A 670 1.58 -9.40 15.80
N LEU A 671 2.27 -9.94 16.81
CA LEU A 671 1.70 -10.35 18.10
C LEU A 671 1.08 -9.17 18.87
N HIS A 672 1.64 -7.98 18.70
CA HIS A 672 1.11 -6.72 19.21
C HIS A 672 1.37 -5.60 18.20
N ARG A 673 0.85 -4.40 18.43
CA ARG A 673 1.15 -3.19 17.66
C ARG A 673 2.67 -2.92 17.53
N ASN A 674 3.45 -3.25 18.56
CA ASN A 674 4.89 -2.97 18.66
C ASN A 674 5.72 -4.24 18.91
N LEU A 675 5.20 -5.42 18.55
CA LEU A 675 5.94 -6.68 18.71
C LEU A 675 5.66 -7.61 17.54
N THR A 676 6.73 -7.97 16.83
CA THR A 676 6.67 -8.93 15.72
C THR A 676 7.54 -10.14 16.01
N PHE A 677 7.01 -11.33 15.75
CA PHE A 677 7.82 -12.54 15.61
C PHE A 677 7.92 -12.92 14.13
N ALA A 678 9.13 -13.01 13.60
CA ALA A 678 9.39 -13.30 12.19
C ALA A 678 10.11 -14.64 12.04
N VAL A 679 9.73 -15.43 11.04
CA VAL A 679 10.35 -16.72 10.73
C VAL A 679 10.69 -16.78 9.24
N ARG A 680 11.85 -17.35 8.92
CA ARG A 680 12.32 -17.61 7.56
C ARG A 680 12.83 -19.05 7.42
N GLY A 681 12.50 -19.68 6.32
CA GLY A 681 13.17 -20.87 5.80
C GLY A 681 13.59 -20.62 4.36
N LEU A 682 14.85 -20.93 4.02
CA LEU A 682 15.39 -20.82 2.67
C LEU A 682 16.14 -22.10 2.32
N HIS A 683 15.88 -22.61 1.13
CA HIS A 683 16.76 -23.54 0.43
C HIS A 683 17.16 -22.94 -0.92
N TYR A 684 18.44 -22.99 -1.25
CA TYR A 684 18.97 -22.67 -2.56
C TYR A 684 19.98 -23.75 -2.96
N GLY A 685 19.75 -24.44 -4.08
CA GLY A 685 20.64 -25.50 -4.51
C GLY A 685 20.83 -25.56 -6.01
N ARG A 686 22.08 -25.80 -6.43
CA ARG A 686 22.45 -26.16 -7.80
C ARG A 686 22.71 -27.66 -7.87
N TYR A 687 22.05 -28.36 -8.79
CA TYR A 687 22.05 -29.81 -8.93
C TYR A 687 22.46 -30.19 -10.36
N GLY A 688 23.37 -31.14 -10.52
CA GLY A 688 23.85 -31.58 -11.83
C GLY A 688 25.34 -31.32 -12.03
N ASN A 689 25.76 -31.12 -13.27
CA ASN A 689 27.17 -30.92 -13.61
C ASN A 689 27.55 -29.43 -13.56
N LEU A 690 28.45 -29.10 -12.64
CA LEU A 690 28.90 -27.75 -12.35
C LEU A 690 30.31 -27.46 -12.89
N THR A 691 30.94 -28.41 -13.59
CA THR A 691 32.25 -28.25 -14.23
C THR A 691 32.12 -27.92 -15.72
N GLY A 692 33.09 -27.15 -16.24
CA GLY A 692 33.18 -26.80 -17.66
C GLY A 692 33.83 -27.90 -18.51
N ALA A 693 34.04 -27.64 -19.81
CA ALA A 693 34.53 -28.61 -20.79
C ALA A 693 35.92 -29.24 -20.51
N ASN A 694 36.71 -28.67 -19.58
CA ASN A 694 38.03 -29.15 -19.16
C ASN A 694 38.07 -29.58 -17.67
N ASP A 695 36.93 -29.95 -17.09
CA ASP A 695 36.77 -30.27 -15.65
C ASP A 695 37.18 -29.16 -14.67
N GLN A 696 37.42 -27.94 -15.16
CA GLN A 696 37.65 -26.78 -14.31
C GLN A 696 36.35 -26.34 -13.64
N GLN A 697 36.42 -26.05 -12.35
CA GLN A 697 35.29 -25.51 -11.59
C GLN A 697 35.09 -24.04 -11.97
N VAL A 698 34.10 -23.80 -12.82
CA VAL A 698 33.83 -22.47 -13.38
C VAL A 698 32.91 -21.66 -12.46
N LEU A 699 31.99 -22.33 -11.76
CA LEU A 699 31.10 -21.70 -10.80
C LEU A 699 31.66 -21.78 -9.38
N GLN A 700 31.72 -20.65 -8.71
CA GLN A 700 32.05 -20.60 -7.28
C GLN A 700 30.86 -21.14 -6.44
N PRO A 701 31.15 -21.87 -5.34
CA PRO A 701 30.13 -22.29 -4.38
C PRO A 701 29.51 -21.07 -3.68
N THR A 702 28.30 -21.26 -3.14
CA THR A 702 27.62 -20.23 -2.34
C THR A 702 28.26 -20.19 -0.96
N PHE A 703 28.51 -18.99 -0.44
CA PHE A 703 28.98 -18.80 0.93
C PHE A 703 27.79 -18.58 1.87
N LEU A 704 27.60 -19.48 2.83
CA LEU A 704 26.52 -19.44 3.83
C LEU A 704 26.70 -18.32 4.87
N GLY A 705 27.95 -17.88 5.09
CA GLY A 705 28.28 -16.92 6.16
C GLY A 705 27.97 -15.46 5.83
N TYR A 706 27.39 -15.15 4.67
CA TYR A 706 26.90 -13.81 4.41
C TYR A 706 25.82 -13.42 5.41
N GLU A 707 25.80 -12.15 5.83
CA GLU A 707 24.96 -11.65 6.91
C GLU A 707 23.45 -11.75 6.62
N TRP A 708 23.07 -11.77 5.34
CA TRP A 708 21.69 -12.02 4.89
C TRP A 708 21.27 -13.51 4.93
N PHE A 709 22.20 -14.43 5.17
CA PHE A 709 21.91 -15.84 5.42
C PHE A 709 22.07 -16.17 6.91
N ILE A 710 23.26 -15.94 7.47
CA ILE A 710 23.57 -16.22 8.88
C ILE A 710 24.48 -15.14 9.46
N ARG A 711 24.08 -14.57 10.60
CA ARG A 711 24.88 -13.56 11.31
C ARG A 711 26.02 -14.18 12.12
N GLY A 712 27.14 -13.46 12.21
CA GLY A 712 28.32 -13.88 12.99
C GLY A 712 29.25 -14.88 12.29
N TYR A 713 29.06 -15.10 10.98
CA TYR A 713 29.90 -15.96 10.14
C TYR A 713 30.45 -15.22 8.90
N ASP A 714 30.50 -13.89 8.94
CA ASP A 714 31.03 -13.08 7.83
C ASP A 714 32.45 -13.53 7.42
N TYR A 715 32.73 -13.44 6.12
CA TYR A 715 33.98 -13.92 5.52
C TYR A 715 35.23 -13.27 6.14
N ARG A 716 35.14 -12.01 6.59
CA ARG A 716 36.28 -11.28 7.18
C ARG A 716 36.37 -11.44 8.70
N SER A 717 35.43 -12.15 9.31
CA SER A 717 35.39 -12.31 10.77
C SER A 717 36.28 -13.45 11.29
N PHE A 718 36.79 -14.33 10.42
CA PHE A 718 37.64 -15.47 10.79
C PHE A 718 39.07 -15.04 11.10
N THR A 719 39.62 -15.54 12.21
CA THR A 719 41.02 -15.31 12.58
C THR A 719 41.89 -16.54 12.28
N PRO A 720 43.22 -16.39 12.11
CA PRO A 720 44.11 -17.53 11.87
C PRO A 720 44.06 -18.58 12.98
N GLU A 721 43.78 -18.19 14.23
CA GLU A 721 43.71 -19.10 15.37
C GLU A 721 42.53 -20.09 15.27
N GLU A 722 41.47 -19.73 14.55
CA GLU A 722 40.30 -20.60 14.29
C GLU A 722 40.58 -21.64 13.18
N CYS A 723 41.69 -21.49 12.45
CA CYS A 723 42.13 -22.38 11.38
C CYS A 723 43.38 -23.12 11.86
N GLY A 724 43.30 -24.44 12.10
CA GLY A 724 44.39 -25.21 12.72
C GLY A 724 45.78 -25.01 12.08
N ALA A 725 46.84 -25.20 12.89
CA ALA A 725 48.22 -24.97 12.47
C ALA A 725 48.62 -25.82 11.23
N SER A 726 49.30 -25.17 10.28
CA SER A 726 49.81 -25.76 9.04
C SER A 726 50.61 -27.04 9.29
N VAL A 727 50.08 -28.19 8.85
CA VAL A 727 50.84 -29.44 8.83
C VAL A 727 51.68 -29.47 7.55
N GLY A 728 53.01 -29.38 7.68
CA GLY A 728 53.93 -29.85 6.64
C GLY A 728 54.35 -28.87 5.53
N GLY A 729 54.52 -27.57 5.82
CA GLY A 729 55.30 -26.68 4.94
C GLY A 729 54.69 -26.33 3.57
N VAL A 730 53.40 -26.61 3.37
CA VAL A 730 52.62 -26.06 2.25
C VAL A 730 51.86 -24.83 2.77
N GLU A 731 52.09 -23.65 2.18
CA GLU A 731 51.30 -22.45 2.46
C GLU A 731 49.85 -22.67 2.02
N GLY A 732 48.98 -23.03 2.97
CA GLY A 732 47.56 -23.29 2.72
C GLY A 732 46.92 -24.21 3.77
N GLY A 733 46.94 -23.82 5.05
CA GLY A 733 46.33 -24.60 6.14
C GLY A 733 44.81 -24.77 5.96
N ALA A 734 44.31 -26.00 6.11
CA ALA A 734 42.89 -26.29 6.09
C ALA A 734 42.16 -25.56 7.22
N CYS A 735 41.04 -24.89 6.92
CA CYS A 735 40.21 -24.22 7.92
C CYS A 735 38.81 -24.85 7.95
N PRO A 736 38.60 -25.97 8.68
CA PRO A 736 37.33 -26.70 8.65
C PRO A 736 36.11 -25.86 9.04
N VAL A 737 36.31 -24.90 9.95
CA VAL A 737 35.27 -23.97 10.43
C VAL A 737 34.78 -23.04 9.32
N ARG A 738 35.69 -22.58 8.46
CA ARG A 738 35.37 -21.73 7.31
C ARG A 738 34.91 -22.54 6.10
N ASN A 739 35.58 -23.66 5.82
CA ASN A 739 35.35 -24.48 4.63
C ASN A 739 33.92 -25.07 4.58
N ARG A 740 33.33 -25.43 5.75
CA ARG A 740 31.96 -25.95 5.83
C ARG A 740 30.86 -24.96 5.42
N LEU A 741 31.18 -23.68 5.29
CA LEU A 741 30.23 -22.63 4.90
C LEU A 741 30.11 -22.48 3.39
N PHE A 742 30.95 -23.17 2.61
CA PHE A 742 30.88 -23.16 1.16
C PHE A 742 30.13 -24.40 0.67
N GLY A 743 29.17 -24.21 -0.22
CA GLY A 743 28.50 -25.29 -0.94
C GLY A 743 27.62 -24.78 -2.08
N HIS A 744 27.39 -25.61 -3.09
CA HIS A 744 26.42 -25.32 -4.15
C HIS A 744 24.97 -25.53 -3.71
N LYS A 745 24.76 -26.16 -2.54
CA LYS A 745 23.47 -26.29 -1.88
C LYS A 745 23.56 -25.69 -0.49
N VAL A 746 22.60 -24.83 -0.16
CA VAL A 746 22.49 -24.18 1.14
C VAL A 746 21.06 -24.22 1.67
N ALA A 747 20.92 -24.42 2.97
CA ALA A 747 19.68 -24.33 3.71
C ALA A 747 19.87 -23.36 4.89
N VAL A 748 18.88 -22.50 5.11
CA VAL A 748 18.90 -21.47 6.16
C VAL A 748 17.55 -21.47 6.86
N MET A 749 17.58 -21.33 8.18
CA MET A 749 16.42 -21.01 9.00
C MET A 749 16.76 -19.84 9.92
N SER A 750 15.80 -18.96 10.15
CA SER A 750 15.97 -17.81 11.05
C SER A 750 14.67 -17.51 11.78
N GLY A 751 14.78 -17.16 13.06
CA GLY A 751 13.69 -16.64 13.88
C GLY A 751 14.11 -15.32 14.53
N GLU A 752 13.23 -14.32 14.50
CA GLU A 752 13.49 -12.99 15.08
C GLU A 752 12.30 -12.49 15.90
N PHE A 753 12.59 -11.95 17.09
CA PHE A 753 11.67 -11.07 17.82
C PHE A 753 12.08 -9.63 17.58
N ARG A 754 11.14 -8.79 17.16
CA ARG A 754 11.39 -7.41 16.72
C ARG A 754 10.50 -6.43 17.47
N VAL A 755 11.10 -5.34 17.93
CA VAL A 755 10.44 -4.26 18.68
C VAL A 755 10.84 -2.91 18.09
N PRO A 756 9.90 -2.10 17.56
CA PRO A 756 10.18 -0.75 17.11
C PRO A 756 10.37 0.17 18.33
N LEU A 757 11.62 0.46 18.70
CA LEU A 757 11.96 1.28 19.85
C LEU A 757 11.64 2.76 19.57
N LEU A 758 12.18 3.31 18.48
CA LEU A 758 11.96 4.69 18.05
C LEU A 758 11.13 4.72 16.78
N GLY A 759 10.12 5.58 16.71
CA GLY A 759 9.25 5.67 15.55
C GLY A 759 8.26 6.82 15.64
N VAL A 760 7.15 6.71 14.92
CA VAL A 760 6.00 7.59 15.11
C VAL A 760 5.18 7.16 16.32
N GLU A 761 4.30 8.02 16.81
CA GLU A 761 3.37 7.70 17.91
C GLU A 761 2.57 6.42 17.63
N GLN A 762 2.25 6.20 16.35
CA GLN A 762 1.54 5.00 15.93
C GLN A 762 2.40 3.73 15.93
N TYR A 763 3.72 3.81 15.74
CA TYR A 763 4.57 2.63 15.50
C TYR A 763 5.94 2.74 16.16
N GLY A 764 5.99 3.15 17.42
CA GLY A 764 7.22 3.17 18.22
C GLY A 764 6.88 3.03 19.70
N LEU A 765 7.80 2.48 20.50
CA LEU A 765 7.67 2.58 21.95
C LEU A 765 7.90 4.03 22.42
N PHE A 766 8.74 4.76 21.71
CA PHE A 766 8.99 6.18 21.91
C PHE A 766 8.85 6.96 20.59
N THR A 767 8.19 8.11 20.65
CA THR A 767 7.97 8.99 19.50
C THR A 767 9.26 9.75 19.15
N PHE A 768 9.95 9.28 18.12
CA PHE A 768 11.11 9.94 17.49
C PHE A 768 11.22 9.50 16.01
N PRO A 769 10.53 10.18 15.08
CA PRO A 769 10.41 9.72 13.69
C PRO A 769 11.64 9.97 12.82
N PHE A 770 12.63 10.73 13.29
CA PHE A 770 13.80 11.12 12.48
C PHE A 770 14.82 10.00 12.27
N VAL A 771 14.91 9.06 13.22
CA VAL A 771 15.76 7.88 13.13
C VAL A 771 14.98 6.66 13.63
N PRO A 772 14.00 6.16 12.85
CA PRO A 772 13.25 4.98 13.24
C PRO A 772 14.20 3.81 13.54
N THR A 773 14.02 3.18 14.70
CA THR A 773 14.93 2.17 15.24
C THR A 773 14.18 0.94 15.70
N GLU A 774 14.57 -0.24 15.22
CA GLU A 774 14.03 -1.54 15.62
C GLU A 774 15.09 -2.34 16.37
N LEU A 775 14.74 -2.86 17.54
CA LEU A 775 15.54 -3.84 18.27
C LEU A 775 15.16 -5.24 17.80
N VAL A 776 16.16 -6.10 17.62
CA VAL A 776 16.00 -7.45 17.11
C VAL A 776 16.71 -8.43 18.03
N MET A 777 16.02 -9.48 18.46
CA MET A 777 16.63 -10.68 19.03
C MET A 777 16.50 -11.79 18.00
N PHE A 778 17.57 -12.51 17.71
CA PHE A 778 17.56 -13.48 16.62
C PHE A 778 18.24 -14.81 16.98
N ALA A 779 17.82 -15.85 16.26
CA ALA A 779 18.52 -17.11 16.16
C ALA A 779 18.53 -17.56 14.69
N ASP A 780 19.72 -17.82 14.15
CA ASP A 780 19.88 -18.33 12.80
C ASP A 780 20.53 -19.71 12.82
N GLY A 781 20.20 -20.54 11.84
CA GLY A 781 20.79 -21.85 11.64
C GLY A 781 20.91 -22.15 10.15
N GLY A 782 21.90 -22.93 9.75
CA GLY A 782 22.04 -23.28 8.34
C GLY A 782 23.15 -24.26 8.04
N LEU A 783 23.15 -24.67 6.79
CA LEU A 783 23.95 -25.78 6.30
C LEU A 783 24.33 -25.51 4.86
N ALA A 784 25.60 -25.72 4.51
CA ALA A 784 26.08 -25.72 3.14
C ALA A 784 26.69 -27.08 2.83
N TRP A 785 26.45 -27.63 1.64
CA TRP A 785 26.98 -28.93 1.23
C TRP A 785 27.06 -29.09 -0.29
N ASP A 786 27.81 -30.11 -0.71
CA ASP A 786 27.96 -30.53 -2.10
C ASP A 786 27.73 -32.04 -2.25
N SER A 787 27.54 -32.50 -3.49
CA SER A 787 27.41 -33.95 -3.77
C SER A 787 28.77 -34.65 -3.96
N HIS A 788 29.79 -33.92 -4.41
CA HIS A 788 31.16 -34.41 -4.63
C HIS A 788 32.14 -33.24 -4.44
N LEU A 789 33.27 -33.46 -3.76
CA LEU A 789 34.40 -32.51 -3.72
C LEU A 789 35.47 -32.95 -4.73
N LEU A 790 36.11 -31.98 -5.39
CA LEU A 790 37.35 -32.21 -6.12
C LEU A 790 38.53 -31.96 -5.17
N ASN A 791 39.55 -32.82 -5.19
CA ASN A 791 40.80 -32.55 -4.47
C ASN A 791 41.62 -31.44 -5.17
N ALA A 792 42.73 -31.02 -4.54
CA ALA A 792 43.62 -29.99 -5.08
C ALA A 792 44.24 -30.33 -6.46
N SER A 793 44.12 -31.59 -6.92
CA SER A 793 44.53 -32.07 -8.25
C SER A 793 43.37 -32.24 -9.24
N GLY A 794 42.14 -31.86 -8.87
CA GLY A 794 40.97 -31.91 -9.76
C GLY A 794 40.34 -33.30 -9.94
N SER A 795 40.60 -34.28 -9.08
CA SER A 795 39.92 -35.59 -9.12
C SER A 795 38.79 -35.68 -8.09
N LEU A 796 37.69 -36.36 -8.44
CA LEU A 796 36.56 -36.64 -7.54
C LEU A 796 37.01 -37.46 -6.32
N GLU A 797 36.74 -36.96 -5.12
CA GLU A 797 36.79 -37.73 -3.87
C GLU A 797 35.43 -37.72 -3.13
N MET A 798 35.36 -38.51 -2.06
CA MET A 798 34.19 -38.98 -1.28
C MET A 798 32.99 -38.00 -1.10
N PRO A 799 31.77 -38.51 -0.79
CA PRO A 799 30.60 -37.68 -0.52
C PRO A 799 30.86 -36.69 0.63
N ASP A 800 30.80 -35.39 0.36
CA ASP A 800 30.84 -34.31 1.36
C ASP A 800 29.44 -34.10 1.97
N ALA A 801 28.85 -35.22 2.38
CA ALA A 801 27.53 -35.26 2.96
C ALA A 801 27.58 -34.68 4.39
N PRO A 802 26.67 -33.77 4.74
CA PRO A 802 26.69 -33.14 6.05
C PRO A 802 26.32 -34.14 7.15
N VAL A 803 27.04 -34.08 8.27
CA VAL A 803 26.72 -34.84 9.49
C VAL A 803 25.74 -34.00 10.32
N LEU A 804 24.54 -34.51 10.55
CA LEU A 804 23.52 -33.83 11.35
C LEU A 804 23.79 -34.02 12.85
N GLU A 805 24.75 -33.26 13.35
CA GLU A 805 25.07 -33.18 14.77
C GLU A 805 25.23 -31.72 15.22
N PHE A 806 24.93 -31.44 16.48
CA PHE A 806 25.32 -30.18 17.10
C PHE A 806 26.64 -30.38 17.84
N SER A 807 27.74 -30.06 17.16
CA SER A 807 29.08 -30.03 17.77
C SER A 807 29.65 -28.62 17.71
N ARG A 808 30.37 -28.22 18.76
CA ARG A 808 31.10 -26.94 18.79
C ARG A 808 32.54 -27.06 18.31
N SER A 809 33.08 -28.28 18.33
CA SER A 809 34.44 -28.62 17.93
C SER A 809 34.38 -29.87 17.06
N SER A 810 34.26 -29.66 15.75
CA SER A 810 34.22 -30.74 14.76
C SER A 810 35.02 -30.30 13.55
N SER A 811 35.72 -31.23 12.90
CA SER A 811 36.30 -31.01 11.56
C SER A 811 35.31 -31.35 10.45
N GLU A 812 34.21 -32.04 10.78
CA GLU A 812 33.17 -32.44 9.84
C GLU A 812 32.34 -31.24 9.38
N ARG A 813 31.65 -31.43 8.25
CA ARG A 813 30.64 -30.51 7.75
C ARG A 813 29.34 -30.72 8.53
N ILE A 814 29.12 -29.85 9.50
CA ILE A 814 27.94 -29.85 10.38
C ILE A 814 27.11 -28.57 10.19
N PRO A 815 25.82 -28.56 10.58
CA PRO A 815 25.04 -27.33 10.63
C PRO A 815 25.68 -26.28 11.56
N VAL A 816 25.59 -25.02 11.17
CA VAL A 816 26.06 -23.88 11.96
C VAL A 816 24.87 -23.10 12.52
N PHE A 817 25.03 -22.59 13.73
CA PHE A 817 24.00 -21.86 14.46
C PHE A 817 24.58 -20.60 15.09
N THR A 818 23.73 -19.60 15.23
CA THR A 818 24.04 -18.33 15.88
C THR A 818 22.82 -17.83 16.64
N ALA A 819 23.06 -17.11 17.72
CA ALA A 819 22.02 -16.36 18.41
C ALA A 819 22.58 -15.01 18.84
N GLY A 820 21.74 -13.99 18.90
CA GLY A 820 22.21 -12.66 19.21
C GLY A 820 21.12 -11.61 19.32
N VAL A 821 21.58 -10.38 19.47
CA VAL A 821 20.74 -9.18 19.53
C VAL A 821 21.28 -8.13 18.58
N GLY A 822 20.44 -7.23 18.10
CA GLY A 822 20.86 -6.16 17.22
C GLY A 822 19.87 -5.01 17.19
N ALA A 823 20.26 -3.95 16.49
CA ALA A 823 19.44 -2.79 16.22
C ALA A 823 19.52 -2.42 14.74
N ARG A 824 18.37 -2.14 14.13
CA ARG A 824 18.24 -1.65 12.76
C ARG A 824 17.81 -0.19 12.79
N PHE A 825 18.51 0.66 12.05
CA PHE A 825 18.28 2.09 11.96
C PHE A 825 17.88 2.46 10.54
N ASN A 826 16.73 3.08 10.36
CA ASN A 826 16.40 3.74 9.09
C ASN A 826 17.06 5.13 9.10
N VAL A 827 18.06 5.32 8.25
CA VAL A 827 18.75 6.61 8.12
C VAL A 827 18.13 7.38 6.98
N LEU A 828 17.26 8.33 7.32
CA LEU A 828 16.64 9.29 6.40
C LEU A 828 15.82 8.67 5.25
N GLY A 829 15.37 7.42 5.37
CA GLY A 829 14.67 6.70 4.30
C GLY A 829 15.59 6.11 3.23
N PHE A 830 16.89 6.44 3.23
CA PHE A 830 17.81 6.05 2.15
C PHE A 830 18.54 4.73 2.42
N LEU A 831 18.79 4.39 3.68
CA LEU A 831 19.53 3.17 4.05
C LEU A 831 19.02 2.58 5.37
N VAL A 832 19.12 1.26 5.48
CA VAL A 832 18.96 0.54 6.74
C VAL A 832 20.32 0.03 7.21
N LEU A 833 20.78 0.54 8.36
CA LEU A 833 21.98 0.07 9.04
C LEU A 833 21.55 -0.94 10.11
N GLU A 834 22.08 -2.16 10.08
CA GLU A 834 21.95 -3.13 11.16
C GLU A 834 23.30 -3.25 11.88
N ALA A 835 23.30 -3.05 13.20
CA ALA A 835 24.40 -3.40 14.07
C ALA A 835 23.96 -4.53 14.99
N TYR A 836 24.68 -5.65 15.02
CA TYR A 836 24.30 -6.82 15.78
C TYR A 836 25.47 -7.41 16.57
N TYR A 837 25.16 -8.06 17.67
CA TYR A 837 26.09 -8.82 18.51
C TYR A 837 25.67 -10.29 18.47
N ALA A 838 26.46 -11.11 17.77
CA ALA A 838 26.15 -12.51 17.47
C ALA A 838 27.10 -13.46 18.19
N TYR A 839 26.55 -14.56 18.72
CA TYR A 839 27.31 -15.68 19.27
C TYR A 839 27.26 -16.90 18.33
N PRO A 840 28.28 -17.13 17.49
CA PRO A 840 28.38 -18.32 16.65
C PRO A 840 28.74 -19.57 17.47
N PHE A 841 27.85 -20.57 17.53
CA PHE A 841 28.05 -21.75 18.39
C PHE A 841 29.19 -22.65 17.90
N GLN A 842 29.36 -22.77 16.58
CA GLN A 842 30.40 -23.58 15.92
C GLN A 842 31.75 -22.85 15.78
N ARG A 843 31.94 -21.70 16.45
CA ARG A 843 33.20 -20.94 16.51
C ARG A 843 33.59 -20.68 17.97
N PRO A 844 33.97 -21.74 18.73
CA PRO A 844 34.18 -21.65 20.17
C PRO A 844 35.27 -20.63 20.56
N ASP A 845 36.31 -20.48 19.74
CA ASP A 845 37.44 -19.59 20.02
C ASP A 845 37.14 -18.11 19.71
N LYS A 846 36.11 -17.82 18.90
CA LYS A 846 35.72 -16.44 18.54
C LYS A 846 34.91 -15.76 19.63
N GLY A 847 34.01 -16.51 20.28
CA GLY A 847 33.00 -15.95 21.18
C GLY A 847 32.00 -15.02 20.48
N ALA A 848 31.26 -14.26 21.28
CA ALA A 848 30.33 -13.26 20.75
C ALA A 848 31.08 -12.05 20.20
N HIS A 849 30.63 -11.51 19.07
CA HIS A 849 31.27 -10.37 18.43
C HIS A 849 30.25 -9.50 17.68
N TRP A 850 30.68 -8.28 17.36
CA TRP A 850 29.89 -7.33 16.59
C TRP A 850 29.97 -7.61 15.09
N GLY A 851 28.85 -7.42 14.41
CA GLY A 851 28.75 -7.34 12.96
C GLY A 851 27.89 -6.16 12.53
N PHE A 852 28.09 -5.73 11.29
CA PHE A 852 27.42 -4.58 10.71
C PHE A 852 26.95 -4.91 9.31
N HIS A 853 25.76 -4.46 8.96
CA HIS A 853 25.17 -4.68 7.66
C HIS A 853 24.47 -3.41 7.17
N LEU A 854 24.61 -3.12 5.87
CA LEU A 854 23.98 -1.99 5.22
C LEU A 854 23.06 -2.53 4.11
N ALA A 855 21.80 -2.15 4.17
CA ALA A 855 20.83 -2.38 3.10
C ALA A 855 20.33 -1.03 2.55
N PRO A 856 19.90 -0.98 1.29
CA PRO A 856 19.11 0.14 0.78
C PRO A 856 17.88 0.38 1.68
N GLY A 857 17.52 1.64 1.85
CA GLY A 857 16.29 2.06 2.49
C GLY A 857 15.08 1.78 1.61
N TRP A 858 13.91 1.81 2.23
CA TRP A 858 12.61 1.54 1.60
C TRP A 858 11.94 2.83 1.18
#